data_AF-A0A0A2HZH5-F1
#
_entry.id   AF-A0A0A2HZH5-F1
#
_cell.length_a   1.000
_cell.length_b   1.000
_cell.length_c   1.000
_cell.angle_alpha   90.00
_cell.angle_beta   90.00
_cell.angle_gamma   90.00
#
_symmetry.space_group_name_H-M   'P 1'
#
loop_
_entity.id
_entity.type
_entity.pdbx_description
1 polymer ?
#
loop_
_entity_poly.entity_id
_entity_poly.type
_entity_poly.pdbx_seq_one_letter_code
_entity_poly.pdbx_strand_id
1 'polypeptide(L)'
;MGIVDYFSRPRGHQAHGGDETPTMEPPKVIEPNIISSPDFSGAVTPAHMLPSPAGSEDTLIFEKIPHQFGRLGSWKGSLILLVTSGSQFLDNVFMTSANIALSSIQQDFDVSSTDLQWMISAYTLSFGGFLLLAGALSDRYGRKKILCLGLAWLSVWTLAIGFGQSFIQLTVFRGIQGIGAAMTVPSAIGIISSYFSGVDRTRALSIYGASGTLGFCTGLIFGGFLTSSLGWRYIFYLIVIITGSLGILGFIVLPSDVPSEKKHERMDYIGAVMSTAGLILLQFVLSSGGTYGWDQPFIIVLLILAVCLLVGFTIFEKYVSNPIMPLSLWKIRNFAGLWVIGFTGYGTYQNVIYYIVLMAQEVDKLSAGDTALRFLPMGAIGFIVSLGTGKLLEFMNGKHLLIAGLVLAVVAPISSALTSNPEAGFWLNVLPTSLISISSVSFIFVTTSTVVLTSVPVEVKSLAGGMLNTAFQIGSGVALAISAAVTNAVDIQQRHSLAEQYATGLWCSVGLAGLGLIIGLFAFNFGNLTFLGSSANIITMNGTEERTKHEGTEDSMTHAPLDISQSSISNHVKVLIIGAGSTGLALAHGLKKAGIPFVIFEKEEEEPTGKRSWSMGLHWGYEPLQYLVPADIMAGLKEAQVDRHVPIAENNPLPMINGETGALITELKSSKVYRLRRDKFRAMLLQGLDVHWGKSLYDIIHSPDGERVTAKFTDGTEVIGSLLIATDGPHSTTRALLVGEKAAKVTPIDFATTICFTQHTREHALFLRAHPHHPLYQVGPHPEGYCAWLTLHDGDDIDHPENWTFGHYISFPEPRDHVNKRTMREHVAHQKELARRFVDPWRSVFDWMSPDNDGWYSKLRNWDPSLPEHRWDNRQGRVTLAGDAAHPMTFQRGQGLNNAMKDAYTACKAIESFWNQGDFTIEERSAAIQAYEEEMVMRTGEEVRLSEQTTVKIHNWPSVMQSPLVESGLGVKAM
;
A
#
# COMPACT_ATOMS: atom_id res chain seq x y z
N MET A 1 -23.50 -79.78 -7.72
CA MET A 1 -22.45 -79.46 -8.69
C MET A 1 -21.59 -78.38 -8.03
N GLY A 2 -20.48 -78.69 -7.37
CA GLY A 2 -19.31 -79.43 -7.87
C GLY A 2 -18.25 -78.37 -8.20
N ILE A 3 -17.30 -78.06 -7.29
CA ILE A 3 -15.95 -78.68 -7.19
C ILE A 3 -14.98 -77.94 -8.14
N VAL A 4 -13.78 -77.45 -7.81
CA VAL A 4 -12.76 -77.60 -6.73
C VAL A 4 -11.62 -76.61 -7.14
N ASP A 5 -10.63 -76.17 -6.40
CA ASP A 5 -10.23 -76.03 -4.99
C ASP A 5 -8.69 -75.76 -5.05
N TYR A 6 -8.13 -75.14 -4.00
CA TYR A 6 -6.73 -75.37 -3.52
C TYR A 6 -5.50 -75.04 -4.42
N PHE A 7 -4.33 -74.55 -3.96
CA PHE A 7 -3.62 -74.61 -2.69
C PHE A 7 -2.68 -73.39 -2.50
N SER A 8 -2.15 -73.32 -1.29
CA SER A 8 -1.52 -72.23 -0.55
C SER A 8 0.01 -72.27 -0.41
N ARG A 9 0.62 -71.11 -0.07
CA ARG A 9 1.85 -70.89 0.75
C ARG A 9 3.23 -71.32 0.15
N PRO A 10 4.39 -70.96 0.74
CA PRO A 10 4.94 -69.61 1.04
C PRO A 10 6.48 -69.49 0.78
N ARG A 11 7.07 -68.32 1.09
CA ARG A 11 8.50 -68.07 1.44
C ARG A 11 9.62 -68.37 0.40
N GLY A 12 10.16 -67.27 -0.15
CA GLY A 12 11.55 -66.82 0.01
C GLY A 12 12.70 -67.69 -0.52
N HIS A 13 13.54 -67.10 -1.38
CA HIS A 13 15.02 -67.12 -1.40
C HIS A 13 15.45 -65.98 -2.36
N GLN A 14 16.03 -64.90 -1.85
CA GLN A 14 17.47 -64.62 -1.81
C GLN A 14 18.20 -64.69 -3.16
N ALA A 15 18.69 -63.50 -3.56
CA ALA A 15 20.08 -63.19 -3.94
C ALA A 15 20.29 -62.61 -5.34
N HIS A 16 20.57 -61.30 -5.32
CA HIS A 16 21.59 -60.53 -6.03
C HIS A 16 21.92 -60.71 -7.52
N GLY A 17 22.06 -59.54 -8.17
CA GLY A 17 22.75 -59.30 -9.45
C GLY A 17 21.74 -58.87 -10.51
N GLY A 18 21.65 -57.62 -10.95
CA GLY A 18 22.73 -56.71 -11.29
C GLY A 18 22.84 -56.66 -12.81
N ASP A 19 22.46 -55.51 -13.35
CA ASP A 19 22.78 -54.94 -14.67
C ASP A 19 21.90 -55.18 -15.92
N GLU A 20 21.49 -54.01 -16.43
CA GLU A 20 21.37 -53.55 -17.82
C GLU A 20 20.07 -53.76 -18.63
N THR A 21 19.29 -52.66 -18.64
CA THR A 21 18.44 -52.03 -19.69
C THR A 21 18.79 -52.36 -21.17
N PRO A 22 17.90 -52.21 -22.20
CA PRO A 22 17.02 -51.02 -22.38
C PRO A 22 15.69 -51.14 -23.23
N THR A 23 14.81 -50.16 -22.99
CA THR A 23 13.90 -49.42 -23.92
C THR A 23 12.89 -50.12 -24.85
N MET A 24 11.61 -49.70 -24.79
CA MET A 24 10.83 -49.20 -25.94
C MET A 24 9.60 -48.36 -25.51
N GLU A 25 9.29 -47.37 -26.36
CA GLU A 25 8.34 -46.23 -26.24
C GLU A 25 6.84 -46.54 -26.48
N PRO A 26 5.92 -45.57 -26.26
CA PRO A 26 4.48 -45.78 -26.03
C PRO A 26 3.59 -45.55 -27.28
N PRO A 27 2.29 -45.94 -27.27
CA PRO A 27 1.33 -45.55 -28.29
C PRO A 27 0.30 -44.49 -27.86
N LYS A 28 -0.28 -43.85 -28.90
CA LYS A 28 -0.89 -42.52 -28.98
C LYS A 28 -2.42 -42.41 -28.79
N VAL A 29 -2.79 -41.14 -28.57
CA VAL A 29 -4.06 -40.37 -28.51
C VAL A 29 -5.10 -40.62 -29.64
N ILE A 30 -6.39 -40.42 -29.31
CA ILE A 30 -7.54 -40.25 -30.26
C ILE A 30 -8.34 -38.97 -29.91
N GLU A 31 -8.73 -38.20 -30.94
CA GLU A 31 -9.40 -36.88 -30.93
C GLU A 31 -10.96 -36.91 -30.96
N PRO A 32 -11.67 -35.77 -30.75
CA PRO A 32 -13.11 -35.71 -30.44
C PRO A 32 -14.05 -35.34 -31.62
N ASN A 33 -15.31 -35.79 -31.55
CA ASN A 33 -16.39 -35.47 -32.50
C ASN A 33 -17.39 -34.43 -31.94
N ILE A 34 -17.79 -33.49 -32.80
CA ILE A 34 -18.81 -32.44 -32.60
C ILE A 34 -20.14 -32.92 -33.20
N ILE A 35 -21.26 -32.96 -32.44
CA ILE A 35 -22.65 -32.91 -32.97
C ILE A 35 -23.61 -32.18 -32.00
N SER A 36 -24.55 -31.48 -32.63
CA SER A 36 -25.59 -30.49 -32.30
C SER A 36 -26.58 -30.68 -31.13
N SER A 37 -27.11 -29.54 -30.68
CA SER A 37 -28.29 -29.31 -29.82
C SER A 37 -29.62 -29.84 -30.37
N PRO A 38 -30.59 -30.17 -29.50
CA PRO A 38 -32.01 -30.01 -29.79
C PRO A 38 -32.79 -29.16 -28.76
N ASP A 39 -33.85 -28.55 -29.29
CA ASP A 39 -34.88 -27.70 -28.69
C ASP A 39 -35.53 -28.23 -27.40
N PHE A 40 -35.80 -27.30 -26.46
CA PHE A 40 -36.82 -27.48 -25.43
C PHE A 40 -37.92 -26.41 -25.60
N SER A 41 -39.00 -26.80 -26.27
CA SER A 41 -40.32 -26.18 -26.10
C SER A 41 -41.14 -27.09 -25.17
N GLY A 42 -41.49 -26.58 -23.99
CA GLY A 42 -42.22 -27.36 -22.98
C GLY A 42 -42.44 -26.54 -21.72
N ALA A 43 -43.59 -25.88 -21.66
CA ALA A 43 -44.02 -25.01 -20.58
C ALA A 43 -44.16 -25.75 -19.23
N VAL A 44 -43.57 -25.19 -18.19
CA VAL A 44 -44.03 -25.35 -16.80
C VAL A 44 -44.11 -23.95 -16.19
N THR A 45 -45.32 -23.50 -15.89
CA THR A 45 -45.65 -22.22 -15.26
C THR A 45 -45.19 -22.16 -13.79
N PRO A 46 -44.63 -21.03 -13.31
CA PRO A 46 -44.25 -20.83 -11.91
C PRO A 46 -45.40 -20.23 -11.08
N ALA A 47 -45.55 -20.68 -9.83
CA ALA A 47 -46.48 -20.08 -8.87
C ALA A 47 -45.73 -19.15 -7.88
N HIS A 48 -46.24 -17.92 -7.78
CA HIS A 48 -45.99 -16.89 -6.77
C HIS A 48 -44.61 -16.19 -6.73
N MET A 49 -44.41 -15.25 -7.66
CA MET A 49 -43.60 -14.06 -7.43
C MET A 49 -44.41 -13.01 -6.66
N LEU A 50 -43.81 -12.44 -5.61
CA LEU A 50 -44.26 -11.19 -4.98
C LEU A 50 -43.87 -9.99 -5.88
N PRO A 51 -44.65 -8.88 -5.86
CA PRO A 51 -44.47 -7.78 -6.80
C PRO A 51 -43.22 -6.95 -6.48
N SER A 52 -42.42 -6.69 -7.53
CA SER A 52 -41.32 -5.72 -7.51
C SER A 52 -41.87 -4.29 -7.40
N PRO A 53 -41.31 -3.42 -6.52
CA PRO A 53 -41.56 -1.99 -6.62
C PRO A 53 -40.80 -1.45 -7.84
N ALA A 54 -41.54 -1.11 -8.89
CA ALA A 54 -41.05 -0.33 -10.01
C ALA A 54 -40.72 1.10 -9.53
N GLY A 55 -39.49 1.57 -9.78
CA GLY A 55 -39.17 2.99 -9.59
C GLY A 55 -37.73 3.36 -9.25
N SER A 56 -36.74 2.88 -10.02
CA SER A 56 -35.50 3.58 -10.39
C SER A 56 -34.56 2.55 -11.02
N GLU A 57 -34.47 2.53 -12.35
CA GLU A 57 -33.43 1.81 -13.08
C GLU A 57 -32.08 2.52 -12.86
N ASP A 58 -31.54 2.44 -11.65
CA ASP A 58 -30.11 2.63 -11.42
C ASP A 58 -29.51 1.22 -11.40
N THR A 59 -28.94 0.85 -12.53
CA THR A 59 -28.17 -0.38 -12.68
C THR A 59 -26.93 -0.25 -11.77
N LEU A 60 -27.06 -0.70 -10.52
CA LEU A 60 -25.96 -0.73 -9.56
C LEU A 60 -24.91 -1.74 -10.06
N ILE A 61 -23.93 -1.19 -10.77
CA ILE A 61 -22.72 -1.87 -11.20
C ILE A 61 -22.06 -2.42 -9.93
N PHE A 62 -21.76 -3.71 -9.94
CA PHE A 62 -20.97 -4.33 -8.87
C PHE A 62 -19.54 -3.80 -8.98
N GLU A 63 -19.22 -2.84 -8.12
CA GLU A 63 -17.89 -2.27 -8.00
C GLU A 63 -16.87 -3.38 -7.70
N LYS A 64 -16.00 -3.63 -8.69
CA LYS A 64 -14.76 -4.40 -8.50
C LYS A 64 -13.88 -3.60 -7.55
N ILE A 65 -13.28 -4.27 -6.56
CA ILE A 65 -11.83 -4.38 -6.31
C ILE A 65 -11.60 -4.91 -4.88
N PRO A 66 -10.66 -5.86 -4.69
CA PRO A 66 -9.51 -5.53 -3.86
C PRO A 66 -8.26 -5.56 -4.73
N HIS A 67 -7.47 -4.49 -4.63
CA HIS A 67 -6.28 -4.29 -5.44
C HIS A 67 -5.32 -5.46 -5.16
N GLN A 68 -5.03 -6.29 -6.16
CA GLN A 68 -3.90 -7.21 -6.06
C GLN A 68 -2.64 -6.35 -6.03
N PHE A 69 -2.13 -6.08 -4.83
CA PHE A 69 -0.83 -5.44 -4.68
C PHE A 69 0.23 -6.41 -5.19
N GLY A 70 0.95 -6.02 -6.24
CA GLY A 70 2.06 -6.79 -6.76
C GLY A 70 3.31 -6.62 -5.90
N ARG A 71 4.09 -7.69 -5.76
CA ARG A 71 5.40 -7.65 -5.11
C ARG A 71 6.51 -7.35 -6.10
N LEU A 72 7.55 -6.64 -5.64
CA LEU A 72 8.75 -6.36 -6.44
C LEU A 72 9.46 -7.63 -6.91
N GLY A 73 9.46 -8.69 -6.08
CA GLY A 73 10.09 -9.97 -6.39
C GLY A 73 9.33 -10.82 -7.43
N SER A 74 8.16 -10.40 -7.90
CA SER A 74 7.42 -11.10 -8.95
C SER A 74 7.94 -10.71 -10.34
N TRP A 75 8.01 -11.67 -11.27
CA TRP A 75 8.36 -11.41 -12.68
C TRP A 75 7.57 -10.24 -13.28
N LYS A 76 6.26 -10.20 -13.03
CA LYS A 76 5.37 -9.14 -13.50
C LYS A 76 5.69 -7.78 -12.83
N GLY A 77 5.99 -7.77 -11.53
CA GLY A 77 6.41 -6.56 -10.81
C GLY A 77 7.72 -6.00 -11.36
N SER A 78 8.72 -6.85 -11.59
CA SER A 78 9.99 -6.46 -12.21
C SER A 78 9.81 -5.86 -13.60
N LEU A 79 8.95 -6.45 -14.44
CA LEU A 79 8.68 -5.92 -15.78
C LEU A 79 7.92 -4.58 -15.75
N ILE A 80 6.94 -4.43 -14.85
CA ILE A 80 6.24 -3.14 -14.66
C ILE A 80 7.26 -2.08 -14.25
N LEU A 81 8.13 -2.40 -13.30
CA LEU A 81 9.16 -1.49 -12.83
C LEU A 81 10.20 -1.17 -13.91
N LEU A 82 10.53 -2.13 -14.78
CA LEU A 82 11.38 -1.93 -15.94
C LEU A 82 10.77 -0.92 -16.92
N VAL A 83 9.46 -1.01 -17.18
CA VAL A 83 8.77 -0.07 -18.07
C VAL A 83 8.69 1.32 -17.45
N THR A 84 8.26 1.44 -16.20
CA THR A 84 8.09 2.75 -15.53
C THR A 84 9.43 3.42 -15.20
N SER A 85 10.42 2.66 -14.74
CA SER A 85 11.76 3.21 -14.47
C SER A 85 12.53 3.40 -15.77
N GLY A 86 12.28 2.56 -16.78
CA GLY A 86 12.84 2.73 -18.12
C GLY A 86 12.39 4.03 -18.78
N SER A 87 11.13 4.45 -18.59
CA SER A 87 10.68 5.74 -19.12
C SER A 87 11.39 6.92 -18.45
N GLN A 88 11.50 6.90 -17.12
CA GLN A 88 12.23 7.93 -16.37
C GLN A 88 13.73 7.98 -16.72
N PHE A 89 14.34 6.81 -16.93
CA PHE A 89 15.71 6.70 -17.42
C PHE A 89 15.86 7.41 -18.79
N LEU A 90 14.98 7.08 -19.75
CA LEU A 90 15.02 7.66 -21.09
C LEU A 90 14.76 9.17 -21.09
N ASP A 91 13.81 9.66 -20.27
CA ASP A 91 13.50 11.08 -20.15
C ASP A 91 14.75 11.90 -19.75
N ASN A 92 15.59 11.35 -18.87
CA ASN A 92 16.86 11.97 -18.48
C ASN A 92 17.96 11.80 -19.53
N VAL A 93 18.02 10.66 -20.23
CA VAL A 93 18.93 10.46 -21.38
C VAL A 93 18.64 11.49 -22.46
N PHE A 94 17.37 11.76 -22.78
CA PHE A 94 16.97 12.76 -23.78
C PHE A 94 17.51 14.14 -23.46
N MET A 95 17.41 14.55 -22.19
CA MET A 95 17.91 15.86 -21.79
C MET A 95 19.43 15.95 -21.91
N THR A 96 20.19 15.00 -21.35
CA THR A 96 21.64 15.14 -21.28
C THR A 96 22.38 14.83 -22.57
N SER A 97 21.93 13.83 -23.32
CA SER A 97 22.56 13.44 -24.60
C SER A 97 22.46 14.54 -25.65
N ALA A 98 21.36 15.30 -25.62
CA ALA A 98 21.21 16.43 -26.52
C ALA A 98 21.95 17.68 -26.03
N ASN A 99 22.14 17.86 -24.72
CA ASN A 99 22.95 18.97 -24.18
C ASN A 99 24.42 18.85 -24.61
N ILE A 100 25.00 17.64 -24.57
CA ILE A 100 26.39 17.43 -24.99
C ILE A 100 26.60 17.57 -26.50
N ALA A 101 25.54 17.37 -27.28
CA ALA A 101 25.57 17.51 -28.74
C ALA A 101 25.40 18.97 -29.24
N LEU A 102 25.10 19.93 -28.35
CA LEU A 102 24.78 21.31 -28.74
C LEU A 102 25.87 21.97 -29.57
N SER A 103 27.14 21.82 -29.19
CA SER A 103 28.26 22.41 -29.92
C SER A 103 28.41 21.84 -31.34
N SER A 104 28.08 20.56 -31.55
CA SER A 104 28.09 19.97 -32.89
C SER A 104 26.87 20.38 -33.71
N ILE A 105 25.69 20.50 -33.09
CA ILE A 105 24.48 21.05 -33.73
C ILE A 105 24.71 22.51 -34.14
N GLN A 106 25.43 23.28 -33.32
CA GLN A 106 25.84 24.65 -33.62
C GLN A 106 26.64 24.73 -34.92
N GLN A 107 27.66 23.88 -35.04
CA GLN A 107 28.56 23.85 -36.19
C GLN A 107 27.82 23.38 -37.46
N ASP A 108 26.93 22.40 -37.34
CA ASP A 108 26.15 21.87 -38.46
C ASP A 108 25.15 22.87 -39.05
N PHE A 109 24.56 23.75 -38.22
CA PHE A 109 23.51 24.68 -38.63
C PHE A 109 23.92 26.16 -38.62
N ASP A 110 25.16 26.46 -38.25
CA ASP A 110 25.73 27.81 -38.16
C ASP A 110 24.82 28.80 -37.42
N VAL A 111 24.39 28.41 -36.21
CA VAL A 111 23.44 29.17 -35.37
C VAL A 111 24.14 29.81 -34.17
N SER A 112 23.57 30.93 -33.72
CA SER A 112 24.11 31.65 -32.57
C SER A 112 24.02 30.82 -31.29
N SER A 113 24.96 31.00 -30.35
CA SER A 113 24.93 30.37 -29.03
C SER A 113 23.66 30.72 -28.24
N THR A 114 23.13 31.91 -28.48
CA THR A 114 21.87 32.42 -27.94
C THR A 114 20.66 31.61 -28.43
N ASP A 115 20.62 31.24 -29.70
CA ASP A 115 19.52 30.44 -30.26
C ASP A 115 19.58 28.98 -29.81
N LEU A 116 20.78 28.42 -29.57
CA LEU A 116 20.98 27.06 -29.07
C LEU A 116 20.32 26.79 -27.72
N GLN A 117 20.13 27.82 -26.89
CA GLN A 117 19.39 27.70 -25.65
C GLN A 117 17.96 27.20 -25.88
N TRP A 118 17.31 27.62 -26.99
CA TRP A 118 15.97 27.18 -27.35
C TRP A 118 15.88 25.69 -27.63
N MET A 119 16.99 25.08 -28.08
CA MET A 119 17.07 23.63 -28.25
C MET A 119 16.87 22.90 -26.92
N ILE A 120 17.25 23.46 -25.78
CA ILE A 120 17.01 22.82 -24.47
C ILE A 120 15.65 23.27 -23.92
N SER A 121 15.41 24.59 -23.94
CA SER A 121 14.24 25.21 -23.31
C SER A 121 12.93 24.77 -23.94
N ALA A 122 12.87 24.54 -25.26
CA ALA A 122 11.63 24.12 -25.92
C ALA A 122 11.09 22.79 -25.36
N TYR A 123 11.97 21.83 -25.08
CA TYR A 123 11.60 20.54 -24.51
C TYR A 123 11.08 20.67 -23.07
N THR A 124 11.82 21.39 -22.22
CA THR A 124 11.44 21.56 -20.80
C THR A 124 10.19 22.42 -20.64
N LEU A 125 9.95 23.34 -21.57
CA LEU A 125 8.76 24.19 -21.67
C LEU A 125 7.47 23.38 -21.81
N SER A 126 7.39 22.52 -22.82
CA SER A 126 6.20 21.68 -23.02
C SER A 126 6.12 20.56 -21.98
N PHE A 127 7.26 20.01 -21.57
CA PHE A 127 7.28 19.01 -20.51
C PHE A 127 6.69 19.57 -19.21
N GLY A 128 7.18 20.72 -18.74
CA GLY A 128 6.67 21.39 -17.54
C GLY A 128 5.19 21.80 -17.65
N GLY A 129 4.80 22.38 -18.79
CA GLY A 129 3.45 22.93 -18.98
C GLY A 129 2.33 21.88 -19.09
N PHE A 130 2.64 20.69 -19.58
CA PHE A 130 1.66 19.62 -19.76
C PHE A 130 1.63 18.60 -18.60
N LEU A 131 2.54 18.67 -17.62
CA LEU A 131 2.62 17.69 -16.51
C LEU A 131 1.33 17.59 -15.69
N LEU A 132 0.75 18.73 -15.32
CA LEU A 132 -0.50 18.77 -14.56
C LEU A 132 -1.66 18.14 -15.35
N LEU A 133 -1.80 18.53 -16.61
CA LEU A 133 -2.82 18.02 -17.51
C LEU A 133 -2.65 16.51 -17.73
N ALA A 134 -1.44 16.03 -17.97
CA ALA A 134 -1.14 14.62 -18.13
C ALA A 134 -1.43 13.80 -16.85
N GLY A 135 -1.19 14.36 -15.66
CA GLY A 135 -1.58 13.76 -14.39
C GLY A 135 -3.09 13.56 -14.28
N ALA A 136 -3.88 14.58 -14.60
CA ALA A 136 -5.34 14.47 -14.62
C ALA A 136 -5.84 13.50 -15.71
N LEU A 137 -5.24 13.53 -16.91
CA LEU A 137 -5.58 12.61 -18.00
C LEU A 137 -5.29 11.16 -17.65
N SER A 138 -4.18 10.88 -16.95
CA SER A 138 -3.78 9.52 -16.58
C SER A 138 -4.67 8.93 -15.49
N ASP A 139 -5.02 9.70 -14.46
CA ASP A 139 -5.98 9.24 -13.44
C ASP A 139 -7.38 9.00 -14.03
N ARG A 140 -7.77 9.76 -15.07
CA ARG A 140 -9.12 9.71 -15.66
C ARG A 140 -9.32 8.74 -16.80
N TYR A 141 -8.41 8.73 -17.78
CA TYR A 141 -8.52 7.90 -18.99
C TYR A 141 -7.74 6.58 -18.89
N GLY A 142 -6.97 6.40 -17.81
CA GLY A 142 -6.16 5.23 -17.54
C GLY A 142 -4.67 5.52 -17.72
N ARG A 143 -3.90 5.25 -16.67
CA ARG A 143 -2.46 5.44 -16.54
C ARG A 143 -1.70 4.60 -17.55
N LYS A 144 -2.11 3.35 -17.80
CA LYS A 144 -1.51 2.50 -18.85
C LYS A 144 -1.57 3.16 -20.22
N LYS A 145 -2.75 3.68 -20.60
CA LYS A 145 -2.97 4.25 -21.94
C LYS A 145 -2.17 5.52 -22.12
N ILE A 146 -2.19 6.42 -21.14
CA ILE A 146 -1.45 7.68 -21.21
C ILE A 146 0.07 7.43 -21.21
N LEU A 147 0.58 6.48 -20.44
CA LEU A 147 2.01 6.13 -20.49
C LEU A 147 2.42 5.58 -21.86
N CYS A 148 1.66 4.62 -22.41
CA CYS A 148 1.98 4.04 -23.73
C CYS A 148 1.86 5.08 -24.86
N LEU A 149 0.85 5.95 -24.79
CA LEU A 149 0.68 7.05 -25.74
C LEU A 149 1.83 8.06 -25.63
N GLY A 150 2.28 8.37 -24.41
CA GLY A 150 3.45 9.21 -24.17
C GLY A 150 4.73 8.62 -24.77
N LEU A 151 5.00 7.32 -24.56
CA LEU A 151 6.14 6.62 -25.15
C LEU A 151 6.07 6.58 -26.68
N ALA A 152 4.90 6.32 -27.26
CA ALA A 152 4.70 6.36 -28.71
C ALA A 152 4.93 7.78 -29.27
N TRP A 153 4.42 8.81 -28.59
CA TRP A 153 4.62 10.21 -28.95
C TRP A 153 6.10 10.60 -28.91
N LEU A 154 6.81 10.22 -27.84
CA LEU A 154 8.25 10.40 -27.73
C LEU A 154 8.97 9.72 -28.90
N SER A 155 8.66 8.47 -29.22
CA SER A 155 9.29 7.77 -30.36
C SER A 155 9.08 8.48 -31.69
N VAL A 156 7.85 8.92 -32.01
CA VAL A 156 7.55 9.60 -33.28
C VAL A 156 8.32 10.91 -33.41
N TRP A 157 8.28 11.76 -32.38
CA TRP A 157 8.92 13.08 -32.46
C TRP A 157 10.44 13.01 -32.29
N THR A 158 10.96 12.03 -31.55
CA THR A 158 12.40 11.76 -31.51
C THR A 158 12.91 11.38 -32.91
N LEU A 159 12.17 10.53 -33.63
CA LEU A 159 12.52 10.17 -35.00
C LEU A 159 12.50 11.40 -35.93
N ALA A 160 11.48 12.24 -35.78
CA ALA A 160 11.37 13.49 -36.55
C ALA A 160 12.55 14.45 -36.31
N ILE A 161 13.04 14.55 -35.06
CA ILE A 161 14.23 15.36 -34.73
C ILE A 161 15.48 14.83 -35.43
N GLY A 162 15.66 13.50 -35.49
CA GLY A 162 16.79 12.88 -36.19
C GLY A 162 16.86 13.26 -37.69
N PHE A 163 15.69 13.46 -38.31
CA PHE A 163 15.56 13.91 -39.70
C PHE A 163 15.47 15.44 -39.87
N GLY A 164 15.62 16.21 -38.79
CA GLY A 164 15.56 17.67 -38.84
C GLY A 164 16.60 18.28 -39.78
N GLN A 165 16.13 19.15 -40.68
CA GLN A 165 16.96 19.82 -41.69
C GLN A 165 17.23 21.29 -41.39
N SER A 166 16.55 21.87 -40.40
CA SER A 166 16.80 23.24 -39.94
C SER A 166 16.74 23.35 -38.42
N PHE A 167 17.48 24.29 -37.86
CA PHE A 167 17.51 24.52 -36.41
C PHE A 167 16.11 24.80 -35.83
N ILE A 168 15.32 25.63 -36.51
CA ILE A 168 13.93 25.93 -36.10
C ILE A 168 13.08 24.66 -36.09
N GLN A 169 13.22 23.81 -37.12
CA GLN A 169 12.50 22.54 -37.20
C GLN A 169 12.86 21.62 -36.04
N LEU A 170 14.15 21.49 -35.71
CA LEU A 170 14.59 20.72 -34.53
C LEU A 170 13.98 21.27 -33.23
N THR A 171 14.06 22.59 -33.02
CA THR A 171 13.53 23.24 -31.81
C THR A 171 12.02 23.03 -31.67
N VAL A 172 11.26 23.18 -32.76
CA VAL A 172 9.80 22.93 -32.76
C VAL A 172 9.50 21.46 -32.46
N PHE A 173 10.16 20.53 -33.14
CA PHE A 173 9.95 19.10 -32.91
C PHE A 173 10.29 18.70 -31.49
N ARG A 174 11.32 19.30 -30.90
CA ARG A 174 11.69 19.08 -29.52
C ARG A 174 10.70 19.68 -28.52
N GLY A 175 10.13 20.83 -28.86
CA GLY A 175 8.98 21.39 -28.13
C GLY A 175 7.79 20.44 -28.16
N ILE A 176 7.49 19.81 -29.29
CA ILE A 176 6.39 18.85 -29.38
C ILE A 176 6.73 17.53 -28.66
N GLN A 177 8.00 17.11 -28.68
CA GLN A 177 8.51 15.92 -28.00
C GLN A 177 8.26 15.97 -26.49
N GLY A 178 8.47 17.13 -25.83
CA GLY A 178 8.28 17.27 -24.38
C GLY A 178 6.86 16.98 -23.87
N ILE A 179 5.84 17.07 -24.73
CA ILE A 179 4.47 16.64 -24.39
C ILE A 179 4.43 15.14 -24.04
N GLY A 180 5.22 14.32 -24.75
CA GLY A 180 5.31 12.89 -24.47
C GLY A 180 5.93 12.59 -23.10
N ALA A 181 6.98 13.33 -22.73
CA ALA A 181 7.60 13.22 -21.39
C ALA A 181 6.65 13.66 -20.27
N ALA A 182 5.80 14.67 -20.53
CA ALA A 182 4.76 15.05 -19.58
C ALA A 182 3.76 13.92 -19.32
N MET A 183 3.51 13.07 -20.33
CA MET A 183 2.58 11.94 -20.23
C MET A 183 3.18 10.71 -19.52
N THR A 184 4.48 10.48 -19.65
CA THR A 184 5.16 9.31 -19.05
C THR A 184 5.26 9.43 -17.54
N VAL A 185 5.76 10.55 -17.02
CA VAL A 185 6.13 10.73 -15.60
C VAL A 185 4.96 10.53 -14.61
N PRO A 186 3.84 11.29 -14.68
CA PRO A 186 2.75 11.13 -13.73
C PRO A 186 2.03 9.77 -13.89
N SER A 187 1.99 9.24 -15.12
CA SER A 187 1.42 7.91 -15.39
C SER A 187 2.26 6.80 -14.75
N ALA A 188 3.59 6.87 -14.88
CA ALA A 188 4.52 5.91 -14.29
C ALA A 188 4.43 5.91 -12.76
N ILE A 189 4.45 7.10 -12.16
CA ILE A 189 4.28 7.29 -10.71
C ILE A 189 2.93 6.72 -10.23
N GLY A 190 1.85 6.99 -10.96
CA GLY A 190 0.52 6.44 -10.66
C GLY A 190 0.50 4.91 -10.72
N ILE A 191 1.07 4.32 -11.76
CA ILE A 191 1.14 2.86 -11.95
C ILE A 191 1.91 2.22 -10.78
N ILE A 192 3.11 2.74 -10.47
CA ILE A 192 3.92 2.25 -9.34
C ILE A 192 3.11 2.34 -8.05
N SER A 193 2.43 3.45 -7.84
CA SER A 193 1.74 3.74 -6.58
C SER A 193 0.41 3.03 -6.40
N SER A 194 -0.26 2.59 -7.48
CA SER A 194 -1.42 1.70 -7.40
C SER A 194 -1.05 0.23 -7.36
N TYR A 195 0.01 -0.17 -8.06
CA TYR A 195 0.38 -1.57 -8.19
C TYR A 195 1.15 -2.09 -6.97
N PHE A 196 2.09 -1.31 -6.44
CA PHE A 196 2.87 -1.68 -5.25
C PHE A 196 2.29 -1.05 -3.97
N SER A 197 2.43 -1.72 -2.83
CA SER A 197 2.01 -1.23 -1.50
C SER A 197 3.14 -1.35 -0.47
N GLY A 198 2.99 -0.61 0.64
CA GLY A 198 3.93 -0.63 1.77
C GLY A 198 5.38 -0.36 1.35
N VAL A 199 6.29 -1.19 1.85
CA VAL A 199 7.74 -1.12 1.60
C VAL A 199 8.09 -1.27 0.12
N ASP A 200 7.38 -2.13 -0.61
CA ASP A 200 7.62 -2.36 -2.04
C ASP A 200 7.31 -1.10 -2.86
N ARG A 201 6.31 -0.29 -2.46
CA ARG A 201 6.04 0.99 -3.12
C ARG A 201 7.20 1.97 -2.93
N THR A 202 7.70 2.11 -1.70
CA THR A 202 8.84 3.00 -1.40
C THR A 202 10.06 2.58 -2.20
N ARG A 203 10.39 1.27 -2.21
CA ARG A 203 11.50 0.72 -3.00
C ARG A 203 11.33 0.96 -4.50
N ALA A 204 10.13 0.75 -5.03
CA ALA A 204 9.83 0.99 -6.44
C ALA A 204 9.99 2.48 -6.82
N LEU A 205 9.52 3.41 -5.97
CA LEU A 205 9.72 4.85 -6.16
C LEU A 205 11.20 5.26 -6.05
N SER A 206 11.98 4.61 -5.20
CA SER A 206 13.43 4.82 -5.12
C SER A 206 14.17 4.31 -6.35
N ILE A 207 13.79 3.15 -6.89
CA ILE A 207 14.33 2.63 -8.15
C ILE A 207 13.94 3.54 -9.32
N TYR A 208 12.70 4.05 -9.33
CA TYR A 208 12.26 5.05 -10.28
C TYR A 208 13.12 6.32 -10.21
N GLY A 209 13.37 6.88 -9.02
CA GLY A 209 14.27 8.02 -8.84
C GLY A 209 15.71 7.73 -9.28
N ALA A 210 16.27 6.59 -8.88
CA ALA A 210 17.62 6.15 -9.23
C ALA A 210 17.81 5.98 -10.75
N SER A 211 16.77 5.53 -11.44
CA SER A 211 16.78 5.40 -12.90
C SER A 211 16.98 6.74 -13.60
N GLY A 212 16.50 7.85 -13.01
CA GLY A 212 16.75 9.20 -13.51
C GLY A 212 18.23 9.58 -13.44
N THR A 213 18.90 9.33 -12.31
CA THR A 213 20.34 9.60 -12.16
C THR A 213 21.20 8.73 -13.09
N LEU A 214 20.81 7.47 -13.30
CA LEU A 214 21.48 6.57 -14.21
C LEU A 214 21.28 7.01 -15.68
N GLY A 215 20.08 7.49 -16.01
CA GLY A 215 19.76 8.03 -17.32
C GLY A 215 20.55 9.28 -17.64
N PHE A 216 20.71 10.18 -16.68
CA PHE A 216 21.53 11.39 -16.81
C PHE A 216 22.96 11.05 -17.27
N CYS A 217 23.64 10.15 -16.55
CA CYS A 217 25.01 9.77 -16.88
C CYS A 217 25.12 8.93 -18.15
N THR A 218 24.19 8.00 -18.37
CA THR A 218 24.18 7.24 -19.62
C THR A 218 24.02 8.17 -20.82
N GLY A 219 23.15 9.19 -20.73
CA GLY A 219 22.98 10.17 -21.79
C GLY A 219 24.22 11.03 -22.04
N LEU A 220 24.99 11.39 -21.02
CA LEU A 220 26.27 12.11 -21.21
C LEU A 220 27.32 11.23 -21.92
N ILE A 221 27.51 9.99 -21.46
CA ILE A 221 28.52 9.08 -22.05
C ILE A 221 28.14 8.72 -23.48
N PHE A 222 26.91 8.25 -23.66
CA PHE A 222 26.41 7.78 -24.94
C PHE A 222 26.27 8.94 -25.93
N GLY A 223 25.77 10.09 -25.47
CA GLY A 223 25.69 11.30 -26.27
C GLY A 223 27.06 11.81 -26.70
N GLY A 224 28.04 11.85 -25.79
CA GLY A 224 29.40 12.29 -26.10
C GLY A 224 30.12 11.35 -27.07
N PHE A 225 30.02 10.04 -26.83
CA PHE A 225 30.60 9.03 -27.71
C PHE A 225 29.96 9.05 -29.10
N LEU A 226 28.62 9.09 -29.19
CA LEU A 226 27.94 9.11 -30.49
C LEU A 226 28.20 10.40 -31.26
N THR A 227 28.18 11.54 -30.58
CA THR A 227 28.45 12.84 -31.22
C THR A 227 29.86 12.89 -31.82
N SER A 228 30.85 12.35 -31.12
CA SER A 228 32.25 12.33 -31.57
C SER A 228 32.57 11.26 -32.63
N SER A 229 31.79 10.19 -32.72
CA SER A 229 32.06 9.07 -33.64
C SER A 229 31.14 9.04 -34.86
N LEU A 230 29.84 8.82 -34.66
CA LEU A 230 28.84 8.59 -35.72
C LEU A 230 28.09 9.87 -36.10
N GLY A 231 28.15 10.89 -35.25
CA GLY A 231 27.44 12.15 -35.38
C GLY A 231 26.19 12.21 -34.49
N TRP A 232 25.79 13.42 -34.13
CA TRP A 232 24.75 13.69 -33.14
C TRP A 232 23.35 13.13 -33.51
N ARG A 233 23.05 12.98 -34.81
CA ARG A 233 21.74 12.47 -35.27
C ARG A 233 21.46 11.03 -34.81
N TYR A 234 22.50 10.21 -34.66
CA TYR A 234 22.37 8.82 -34.21
C TYR A 234 21.90 8.68 -32.76
N ILE A 235 22.06 9.71 -31.94
CA ILE A 235 21.49 9.78 -30.59
C ILE A 235 19.97 9.57 -30.69
N PHE A 236 19.32 10.33 -31.56
CA PHE A 236 17.86 10.28 -31.72
C PHE A 236 17.41 8.93 -32.30
N TYR A 237 18.09 8.41 -33.32
CA TYR A 237 17.71 7.13 -33.93
C TYR A 237 17.78 5.95 -32.97
N LEU A 238 18.83 5.86 -32.15
CA LEU A 238 18.99 4.76 -31.19
C LEU A 238 18.01 4.88 -30.02
N ILE A 239 17.74 6.10 -29.54
CA ILE A 239 16.77 6.30 -28.47
C ILE A 239 15.35 5.95 -28.94
N VAL A 240 15.00 6.19 -30.22
CA VAL A 240 13.70 5.76 -30.78
C VAL A 240 13.50 4.25 -30.65
N ILE A 241 14.54 3.45 -30.95
CA ILE A 241 14.46 1.99 -30.87
C ILE A 241 14.16 1.56 -29.44
N ILE A 242 14.87 2.12 -28.46
CA ILE A 242 14.70 1.78 -27.05
C ILE A 242 13.32 2.23 -26.55
N THR A 243 12.95 3.48 -26.83
CA THR A 243 11.66 4.07 -26.39
C THR A 243 10.48 3.34 -27.02
N GLY A 244 10.57 3.01 -28.31
CA GLY A 244 9.51 2.29 -29.03
C GLY A 244 9.34 0.86 -28.52
N SER A 245 10.46 0.16 -28.27
CA SER A 245 10.44 -1.18 -27.68
C SER A 245 9.84 -1.17 -26.27
N LEU A 246 10.17 -0.16 -25.47
CA LEU A 246 9.61 0.02 -24.13
C LEU A 246 8.11 0.33 -24.16
N GLY A 247 7.65 1.12 -25.14
CA GLY A 247 6.23 1.39 -25.37
C GLY A 247 5.44 0.14 -25.72
N ILE A 248 5.98 -0.71 -26.61
CA ILE A 248 5.38 -2.01 -26.96
C ILE A 248 5.32 -2.93 -25.74
N LEU A 249 6.43 -3.03 -25.00
CA LEU A 249 6.49 -3.82 -23.77
C LEU A 249 5.49 -3.32 -22.72
N GLY A 250 5.38 -2.01 -22.55
CA GLY A 250 4.41 -1.38 -21.65
C GLY A 250 2.97 -1.71 -22.02
N PHE A 251 2.64 -1.69 -23.31
CA PHE A 251 1.30 -2.05 -23.78
C PHE A 251 0.94 -3.50 -23.44
N ILE A 252 1.89 -4.43 -23.50
CA ILE A 252 1.69 -5.85 -23.20
C ILE A 252 1.64 -6.10 -21.69
N VAL A 253 2.59 -5.54 -20.93
CA VAL A 253 2.84 -5.92 -19.52
C VAL A 253 1.98 -5.14 -18.53
N LEU A 254 1.72 -3.86 -18.78
CA LEU A 254 1.09 -2.99 -17.79
C LEU A 254 -0.35 -3.44 -17.51
N PRO A 255 -0.79 -3.41 -16.24
CA PRO A 255 -2.18 -3.68 -15.90
C PRO A 255 -3.09 -2.59 -16.50
N SER A 256 -4.23 -2.99 -17.05
CA SER A 256 -5.26 -2.04 -17.46
C SER A 256 -5.95 -1.50 -16.21
N ASP A 257 -6.12 -0.18 -16.13
CA ASP A 257 -6.89 0.42 -15.04
C ASP A 257 -8.35 -0.03 -15.13
N VAL A 258 -8.93 -0.36 -13.98
CA VAL A 258 -10.36 -0.68 -13.87
C VAL A 258 -11.11 0.63 -14.12
N PRO A 259 -12.11 0.67 -15.03
CA PRO A 259 -12.87 1.89 -15.25
C PRO A 259 -13.50 2.35 -13.94
N SER A 260 -13.15 3.55 -13.47
CA SER A 260 -13.90 4.21 -12.39
C SER A 260 -15.37 4.31 -12.80
N GLU A 261 -16.29 3.94 -11.90
CA GLU A 261 -17.73 4.06 -12.13
C GLU A 261 -18.18 5.50 -12.43
N LYS A 262 -17.33 6.51 -12.15
CA LYS A 262 -17.49 7.90 -12.61
C LYS A 262 -17.19 8.09 -14.10
N LYS A 263 -17.65 7.17 -14.95
CA LYS A 263 -17.71 7.42 -16.39
C LYS A 263 -18.68 8.59 -16.60
N HIS A 264 -18.15 9.72 -17.11
CA HIS A 264 -18.85 10.85 -17.74
C HIS A 264 -18.94 12.21 -17.00
N GLU A 265 -18.22 12.47 -15.92
CA GLU A 265 -18.10 13.85 -15.40
C GLU A 265 -17.24 14.71 -16.34
N ARG A 266 -17.77 15.66 -17.14
CA ARG A 266 -16.99 16.44 -18.17
C ARG A 266 -15.66 17.01 -17.63
N MET A 267 -14.60 16.91 -18.42
CA MET A 267 -13.27 17.45 -18.05
C MET A 267 -13.28 18.96 -18.08
N ASP A 268 -12.61 19.59 -17.11
CA ASP A 268 -12.40 21.03 -17.13
C ASP A 268 -11.38 21.41 -18.21
N TYR A 269 -11.86 21.54 -19.44
CA TYR A 269 -11.04 21.98 -20.57
C TYR A 269 -10.55 23.42 -20.42
N ILE A 270 -11.31 24.27 -19.72
CA ILE A 270 -10.95 25.68 -19.53
C ILE A 270 -9.81 25.76 -18.53
N GLY A 271 -9.93 25.10 -17.37
CA GLY A 271 -8.84 24.99 -16.39
C GLY A 271 -7.60 24.30 -16.93
N ALA A 272 -7.76 23.26 -17.76
CA ALA A 272 -6.65 22.63 -18.49
C ALA A 272 -5.90 23.62 -19.38
N VAL A 273 -6.62 24.38 -20.22
CA VAL A 273 -6.01 25.36 -21.13
C VAL A 273 -5.37 26.50 -20.35
N MET A 274 -6.03 27.02 -19.31
CA MET A 274 -5.49 28.13 -18.51
C MET A 274 -4.22 27.73 -17.75
N SER A 275 -4.20 26.54 -17.13
CA SER A 275 -3.02 26.04 -16.41
C SER A 275 -1.86 25.74 -17.37
N THR A 276 -2.09 24.99 -18.45
CA THR A 276 -1.04 24.67 -19.42
C THR A 276 -0.52 25.92 -20.14
N ALA A 277 -1.39 26.81 -20.62
CA ALA A 277 -0.95 28.05 -21.26
C ALA A 277 -0.23 28.98 -20.29
N GLY A 278 -0.71 29.10 -19.05
CA GLY A 278 -0.06 29.91 -18.00
C GLY A 278 1.34 29.40 -17.66
N LEU A 279 1.51 28.08 -17.49
CA LEU A 279 2.80 27.47 -17.20
C LEU A 279 3.78 27.55 -18.36
N ILE A 280 3.31 27.34 -19.60
CA ILE A 280 4.14 27.52 -20.81
C ILE A 280 4.56 28.98 -20.93
N LEU A 281 3.63 29.93 -20.85
CA LEU A 281 3.98 31.34 -20.97
C LEU A 281 4.95 31.80 -19.87
N LEU A 282 4.75 31.34 -18.63
CA LEU A 282 5.66 31.63 -17.53
C LEU A 282 7.06 31.12 -17.84
N GLN A 283 7.21 29.85 -18.21
CA GLN A 283 8.50 29.25 -18.51
C GLN A 283 9.15 29.88 -19.76
N PHE A 284 8.36 30.22 -20.79
CA PHE A 284 8.82 30.93 -21.98
C PHE A 284 9.42 32.29 -21.63
N VAL A 285 8.74 33.07 -20.80
CA VAL A 285 9.19 34.39 -20.34
C VAL A 285 10.45 34.27 -19.51
N LEU A 286 10.51 33.31 -18.58
CA LEU A 286 11.69 33.08 -17.74
C LEU A 286 12.92 32.70 -18.58
N SER A 287 12.73 31.85 -19.60
CA SER A 287 13.83 31.50 -20.53
C SER A 287 14.21 32.67 -21.43
N SER A 288 13.23 33.39 -21.99
CA SER A 288 13.45 34.48 -22.94
C SER A 288 14.02 35.74 -22.29
N GLY A 289 13.69 35.99 -21.01
CA GLY A 289 14.19 37.14 -20.24
C GLY A 289 15.70 37.16 -20.09
N GLY A 290 16.30 35.98 -19.93
CA GLY A 290 17.77 35.84 -19.91
C GLY A 290 18.43 36.08 -21.27
N THR A 291 17.71 35.81 -22.37
CA THR A 291 18.23 35.83 -23.74
C THR A 291 18.06 37.20 -24.42
N TYR A 292 16.86 37.77 -24.35
CA TYR A 292 16.46 39.01 -25.04
C TYR A 292 16.45 40.25 -24.14
N GLY A 293 16.61 40.06 -22.83
CA GLY A 293 16.57 41.14 -21.83
C GLY A 293 15.17 41.36 -21.24
N TRP A 294 15.12 41.71 -19.96
CA TRP A 294 13.88 41.88 -19.20
C TRP A 294 13.12 43.17 -19.50
N ASP A 295 13.75 44.11 -20.21
CA ASP A 295 13.20 45.42 -20.57
C ASP A 295 12.27 45.38 -21.78
N GLN A 296 12.24 44.26 -22.51
CA GLN A 296 11.46 44.13 -23.73
C GLN A 296 9.95 44.11 -23.43
N PRO A 297 9.13 44.92 -24.14
CA PRO A 297 7.69 45.01 -23.89
C PRO A 297 6.95 43.67 -23.98
N PHE A 298 7.36 42.79 -24.91
CA PHE A 298 6.71 41.50 -25.07
C PHE A 298 6.96 40.56 -23.87
N ILE A 299 8.11 40.65 -23.21
CA ILE A 299 8.44 39.83 -22.03
C ILE A 299 7.55 40.25 -20.86
N ILE A 300 7.40 41.55 -20.64
CA ILE A 300 6.55 42.09 -19.57
C ILE A 300 5.07 41.73 -19.82
N VAL A 301 4.59 41.90 -21.06
CA VAL A 301 3.20 41.56 -21.42
C VAL A 301 2.92 40.08 -21.24
N LEU A 302 3.81 39.21 -21.72
CA LEU A 302 3.66 37.76 -21.56
C LEU A 302 3.78 37.32 -20.10
N LEU A 303 4.59 37.99 -19.28
CA LEU A 303 4.68 37.74 -17.84
C LEU A 303 3.36 38.06 -17.14
N ILE A 304 2.81 39.25 -17.39
CA ILE A 304 1.52 39.67 -16.84
C ILE A 304 0.44 38.68 -17.29
N LEU A 305 0.42 38.32 -18.57
CA LEU A 305 -0.54 37.35 -19.10
C LEU A 305 -0.40 35.97 -18.43
N ALA A 306 0.81 35.47 -18.23
CA ALA A 306 1.07 34.21 -17.54
C ALA A 306 0.54 34.25 -16.10
N VAL A 307 0.83 35.31 -15.35
CA VAL A 307 0.32 35.52 -13.98
C VAL A 307 -1.21 35.61 -13.98
N CYS A 308 -1.81 36.37 -14.90
CA CYS A 308 -3.26 36.48 -15.03
C CYS A 308 -3.92 35.14 -15.34
N LEU A 309 -3.32 34.30 -16.21
CA LEU A 309 -3.84 32.96 -16.53
C LEU A 309 -3.74 32.01 -15.34
N LEU A 310 -2.64 32.03 -14.58
CA LEU A 310 -2.47 31.18 -13.41
C LEU A 310 -3.37 31.61 -12.24
N VAL A 311 -3.48 32.92 -11.98
CA VAL A 311 -4.43 33.45 -10.98
C VAL A 311 -5.86 33.16 -11.40
N GLY A 312 -6.20 33.42 -12.67
CA GLY A 312 -7.49 33.09 -13.25
C GLY A 312 -7.82 31.61 -13.12
N PHE A 313 -6.85 30.73 -13.38
CA PHE A 313 -6.97 29.28 -13.21
C PHE A 313 -7.34 28.94 -11.76
N THR A 314 -6.60 29.46 -10.77
CA THR A 314 -6.90 29.18 -9.34
C THR A 314 -8.25 29.70 -8.87
N ILE A 315 -8.75 30.80 -9.45
CA ILE A 315 -10.08 31.33 -9.16
C ILE A 315 -11.15 30.47 -9.82
N PHE A 316 -10.97 30.14 -11.10
CA PHE A 316 -11.91 29.34 -11.89
C PHE A 316 -12.10 27.94 -11.29
N GLU A 317 -11.00 27.31 -10.87
CA GLU A 317 -10.96 26.05 -10.13
C GLU A 317 -11.86 26.01 -8.88
N LYS A 318 -12.05 27.15 -8.19
CA LYS A 318 -12.94 27.22 -7.01
C LYS A 318 -14.42 27.06 -7.35
N TYR A 319 -14.82 27.36 -8.58
CA TYR A 319 -16.22 27.44 -8.98
C TYR A 319 -16.65 26.29 -9.91
N VAL A 320 -15.71 25.55 -10.49
CA VAL A 320 -16.00 24.43 -11.39
C VAL A 320 -16.36 23.18 -10.59
N SER A 321 -17.37 22.44 -11.05
CA SER A 321 -17.86 21.23 -10.39
C SER A 321 -16.86 20.06 -10.45
N ASN A 322 -16.07 19.97 -11.53
CA ASN A 322 -15.07 18.92 -11.75
C ASN A 322 -13.68 19.53 -12.02
N PRO A 323 -13.02 20.05 -10.97
CA PRO A 323 -11.70 20.67 -11.08
C PRO A 323 -10.65 19.69 -11.62
N ILE A 324 -9.72 20.19 -12.45
CA ILE A 324 -8.54 19.43 -12.88
C ILE A 324 -7.54 19.24 -11.73
N MET A 325 -7.53 20.16 -10.77
CA MET A 325 -6.66 20.17 -9.59
C MET A 325 -7.48 20.44 -8.32
N PRO A 326 -8.07 19.40 -7.70
CA PRO A 326 -8.91 19.57 -6.52
C PRO A 326 -8.19 20.36 -5.42
N LEU A 327 -8.72 21.53 -5.06
CA LEU A 327 -8.12 22.41 -4.05
C LEU A 327 -8.05 21.78 -2.66
N SER A 328 -8.79 20.68 -2.43
CA SER A 328 -8.67 19.84 -1.24
C SER A 328 -7.28 19.22 -1.08
N LEU A 329 -6.53 18.99 -2.17
CA LEU A 329 -5.16 18.47 -2.11
C LEU A 329 -4.22 19.42 -1.36
N TRP A 330 -4.40 20.74 -1.54
CA TRP A 330 -3.62 21.75 -0.83
C TRP A 330 -3.95 21.84 0.67
N LYS A 331 -5.09 21.29 1.10
CA LYS A 331 -5.47 21.19 2.52
C LYS A 331 -4.81 20.01 3.22
N ILE A 332 -4.20 19.08 2.47
CA ILE A 332 -3.47 17.95 3.04
C ILE A 332 -2.24 18.49 3.78
N ARG A 333 -2.07 18.06 5.03
CA ARG A 333 -0.99 18.53 5.91
C ARG A 333 0.37 18.34 5.23
N ASN A 334 1.20 19.37 5.26
CA ASN A 334 2.55 19.43 4.66
C ASN A 334 2.61 19.40 3.12
N PHE A 335 1.50 19.23 2.38
CA PHE A 335 1.53 19.14 0.91
C PHE A 335 2.13 20.41 0.26
N ALA A 336 1.67 21.59 0.68
CA ALA A 336 2.20 22.86 0.17
C ALA A 336 3.70 23.04 0.51
N GLY A 337 4.13 22.65 1.71
CA GLY A 337 5.53 22.71 2.12
C GLY A 337 6.42 21.80 1.27
N LEU A 338 5.97 20.56 1.02
CA LEU A 338 6.64 19.60 0.15
C LEU A 338 6.75 20.10 -1.29
N TRP A 339 5.70 20.75 -1.80
CA TRP A 339 5.71 21.37 -3.12
C TRP A 339 6.78 22.48 -3.22
N VAL A 340 6.82 23.38 -2.23
CA VAL A 340 7.81 24.47 -2.19
C VAL A 340 9.24 23.93 -2.03
N ILE A 341 9.44 22.90 -1.21
CA ILE A 341 10.75 22.26 -1.05
C ILE A 341 11.19 21.61 -2.36
N GLY A 342 10.27 20.95 -3.07
CA GLY A 342 10.56 20.43 -4.39
C GLY A 342 10.97 21.52 -5.36
N PHE A 343 10.23 22.63 -5.39
CA PHE A 343 10.54 23.80 -6.20
C PHE A 343 11.93 24.37 -5.90
N THR A 344 12.24 24.69 -4.64
CA THR A 344 13.52 25.30 -4.25
C THR A 344 14.69 24.32 -4.35
N GLY A 345 14.46 23.07 -3.94
CA GLY A 345 15.50 22.03 -3.90
C GLY A 345 15.94 21.59 -5.29
N TYR A 346 14.97 21.25 -6.14
CA TYR A 346 15.27 20.87 -7.53
C TYR A 346 15.73 22.08 -8.36
N GLY A 347 15.17 23.26 -8.09
CA GLY A 347 15.65 24.52 -8.67
C GLY A 347 17.12 24.80 -8.37
N THR A 348 17.52 24.65 -7.11
CA THR A 348 18.92 24.80 -6.70
C THR A 348 19.81 23.78 -7.40
N TYR A 349 19.41 22.50 -7.43
CA TYR A 349 20.16 21.45 -8.11
C TYR A 349 20.41 21.80 -9.58
N GLN A 350 19.37 22.18 -10.32
CA GLN A 350 19.53 22.49 -11.74
C GLN A 350 20.47 23.70 -11.95
N ASN A 351 20.31 24.75 -11.14
CA ASN A 351 21.14 25.94 -11.23
C ASN A 351 22.62 25.60 -10.95
N VAL A 352 22.89 24.81 -9.91
CA VAL A 352 24.24 24.33 -9.59
C VAL A 352 24.83 23.53 -10.75
N ILE A 353 24.08 22.57 -11.31
CA ILE A 353 24.54 21.75 -12.44
C ILE A 353 24.91 22.63 -13.65
N TYR A 354 24.09 23.65 -13.96
CA TYR A 354 24.36 24.57 -15.05
C TYR A 354 25.73 25.26 -14.90
N TYR A 355 25.98 25.92 -13.76
CA TYR A 355 27.23 26.66 -13.55
C TYR A 355 28.46 25.76 -13.41
N ILE A 356 28.36 24.58 -12.78
CA ILE A 356 29.53 23.70 -12.66
C ILE A 356 29.93 23.05 -13.99
N VAL A 357 28.97 22.83 -14.90
CA VAL A 357 29.28 22.37 -16.27
C VAL A 357 29.98 23.49 -17.05
N LEU A 358 29.51 24.74 -16.93
CA LEU A 358 30.18 25.89 -17.54
C LEU A 358 31.56 26.15 -16.94
N MET A 359 31.74 26.01 -15.63
CA MET A 359 33.07 26.08 -15.00
C MET A 359 33.99 24.99 -15.56
N ALA A 360 33.53 23.75 -15.69
CA ALA A 360 34.34 22.66 -16.24
C ALA A 360 34.76 22.92 -17.71
N GLN A 361 33.88 23.48 -18.53
CA GLN A 361 34.14 23.65 -19.97
C GLN A 361 34.84 24.98 -20.28
N GLU A 362 34.44 26.07 -19.64
CA GLU A 362 34.92 27.41 -19.97
C GLU A 362 36.02 27.93 -19.04
N VAL A 363 36.05 27.51 -17.77
CA VAL A 363 37.10 27.88 -16.82
C VAL A 363 38.22 26.84 -16.83
N ASP A 364 37.89 25.56 -16.62
CA ASP A 364 38.87 24.46 -16.63
C ASP A 364 39.26 24.00 -18.06
N LYS A 365 38.64 24.58 -19.10
CA LYS A 365 38.92 24.33 -20.53
C LYS A 365 38.83 22.85 -20.95
N LEU A 366 37.97 22.07 -20.29
CA LEU A 366 37.77 20.67 -20.65
C LEU A 366 36.94 20.51 -21.93
N SER A 367 37.28 19.50 -22.72
CA SER A 367 36.44 19.08 -23.85
C SER A 367 35.12 18.49 -23.34
N ALA A 368 34.06 18.56 -24.15
CA ALA A 368 32.76 18.00 -23.78
C ALA A 368 32.82 16.50 -23.40
N GLY A 369 33.67 15.73 -24.10
CA GLY A 369 33.90 14.32 -23.81
C GLY A 369 34.63 14.10 -22.47
N ASP A 370 35.66 14.90 -22.19
CA ASP A 370 36.39 14.81 -20.92
C ASP A 370 35.53 15.26 -19.73
N THR A 371 34.71 16.29 -19.92
CA THR A 371 33.71 16.70 -18.93
C THR A 371 32.79 15.53 -18.61
N ALA A 372 32.17 14.91 -19.63
CA ALA A 372 31.27 13.77 -19.42
C ALA A 372 31.92 12.61 -18.65
N LEU A 373 33.17 12.25 -19.01
CA LEU A 373 33.91 11.18 -18.33
C LEU A 373 34.17 11.52 -16.86
N ARG A 374 34.52 12.77 -16.56
CA ARG A 374 34.83 13.22 -15.19
C ARG A 374 33.58 13.41 -14.32
N PHE A 375 32.40 13.55 -14.91
CA PHE A 375 31.11 13.56 -14.19
C PHE A 375 30.56 12.16 -13.88
N LEU A 376 31.20 11.07 -14.32
CA LEU A 376 30.79 9.69 -13.99
C LEU A 376 30.60 9.42 -12.49
N PRO A 377 31.50 9.87 -11.58
CA PRO A 377 31.32 9.68 -10.16
C PRO A 377 30.02 10.30 -9.64
N MET A 378 29.57 11.41 -10.23
CA MET A 378 28.28 12.04 -9.87
C MET A 378 27.10 11.09 -10.11
N GLY A 379 27.07 10.40 -11.24
CA GLY A 379 26.03 9.40 -11.53
C GLY A 379 26.05 8.21 -10.59
N ALA A 380 27.24 7.68 -10.33
CA ALA A 380 27.42 6.55 -9.43
C ALA A 380 26.93 6.90 -8.01
N ILE A 381 27.31 8.06 -7.50
CA ILE A 381 26.84 8.55 -6.20
C ILE A 381 25.34 8.82 -6.21
N GLY A 382 24.79 9.46 -7.25
CA GLY A 382 23.35 9.68 -7.38
C GLY A 382 22.54 8.38 -7.35
N PHE A 383 23.02 7.34 -8.03
CA PHE A 383 22.41 6.02 -8.03
C PHE A 383 22.47 5.35 -6.65
N ILE A 384 23.65 5.35 -6.02
CA ILE A 384 23.85 4.77 -4.68
C ILE A 384 23.00 5.50 -3.64
N VAL A 385 22.99 6.83 -3.66
CA VAL A 385 22.21 7.64 -2.72
C VAL A 385 20.72 7.45 -2.98
N SER A 386 20.23 7.47 -4.22
CA SER A 386 18.81 7.26 -4.52
C SER A 386 18.29 5.91 -4.02
N LEU A 387 19.06 4.83 -4.21
CA LEU A 387 18.72 3.51 -3.65
C LEU A 387 18.85 3.48 -2.13
N GLY A 388 19.89 4.12 -1.59
CA GLY A 388 20.14 4.25 -0.16
C GLY A 388 19.04 5.01 0.55
N THR A 389 18.53 6.11 -0.02
CA THR A 389 17.42 6.92 0.53
C THR A 389 16.15 6.09 0.66
N GLY A 390 15.86 5.21 -0.29
CA GLY A 390 14.73 4.28 -0.19
C GLY A 390 14.80 3.38 1.03
N LYS A 391 15.98 2.78 1.26
CA LYS A 391 16.23 2.00 2.48
C LYS A 391 16.24 2.87 3.74
N LEU A 392 16.84 4.05 3.69
CA LEU A 392 16.88 4.97 4.82
C LEU A 392 15.48 5.42 5.24
N LEU A 393 14.54 5.59 4.31
CA LEU A 393 13.13 5.86 4.64
C LEU A 393 12.43 4.71 5.37
N GLU A 394 12.95 3.48 5.27
CA GLU A 394 12.52 2.33 6.07
C GLU A 394 13.05 2.36 7.49
N PHE A 395 14.05 3.20 7.84
CA PHE A 395 14.69 3.20 9.16
C PHE A 395 14.81 4.60 9.79
N MET A 396 14.51 5.65 9.05
CA MET A 396 14.63 7.03 9.48
C MET A 396 13.38 7.81 9.08
N ASN A 397 12.96 8.70 9.96
CA ASN A 397 11.88 9.62 9.68
C ASN A 397 12.23 10.50 8.45
N GLY A 398 11.33 10.52 7.46
CA GLY A 398 11.49 11.27 6.21
C GLY A 398 11.79 12.75 6.42
N LYS A 399 11.37 13.36 7.52
CA LYS A 399 11.74 14.75 7.87
C LYS A 399 13.25 14.94 7.96
N HIS A 400 13.97 14.04 8.63
CA HIS A 400 15.43 14.18 8.81
C HIS A 400 16.17 14.01 7.49
N LEU A 401 15.72 13.08 6.65
CA LEU A 401 16.29 12.88 5.32
C LEU A 401 16.05 14.08 4.42
N LEU A 402 14.87 14.70 4.51
CA LEU A 402 14.55 15.91 3.76
C LEU A 402 15.38 17.12 4.22
N ILE A 403 15.53 17.31 5.54
CA ILE A 403 16.39 18.36 6.11
C ILE A 403 17.86 18.12 5.72
N ALA A 404 18.34 16.87 5.79
CA ALA A 404 19.69 16.53 5.34
C ALA A 404 19.88 16.87 3.86
N GLY A 405 18.91 16.52 3.01
CA GLY A 405 18.89 16.89 1.59
C GLY A 405 18.97 18.40 1.38
N LEU A 406 18.18 19.19 2.14
CA LEU A 406 18.18 20.65 2.07
C LEU A 406 19.48 21.28 2.58
N VAL A 407 20.07 20.76 3.66
CA VAL A 407 21.39 21.20 4.15
C VAL A 407 22.46 20.93 3.10
N LEU A 408 22.46 19.75 2.49
CA LEU A 408 23.36 19.43 1.39
C LEU A 408 23.12 20.35 0.18
N ALA A 409 21.89 20.79 -0.08
CA ALA A 409 21.58 21.75 -1.15
C ALA A 409 22.24 23.12 -0.91
N VAL A 410 22.28 23.57 0.36
CA VAL A 410 22.95 24.81 0.76
C VAL A 410 24.47 24.65 0.69
N VAL A 411 25.01 23.53 1.15
CA VAL A 411 26.45 23.30 1.24
C VAL A 411 27.08 23.03 -0.13
N ALA A 412 26.38 22.35 -1.04
CA ALA A 412 26.91 21.96 -2.35
C ALA A 412 27.58 23.12 -3.11
N PRO A 413 26.90 24.25 -3.41
CA PRO A 413 27.49 25.33 -4.20
C PRO A 413 28.67 26.04 -3.52
N ILE A 414 28.80 25.97 -2.19
CA ILE A 414 29.81 26.73 -1.42
C ILE A 414 31.23 26.31 -1.82
N SER A 415 31.48 25.02 -2.05
CA SER A 415 32.83 24.52 -2.38
C SER A 415 33.36 25.12 -3.69
N SER A 416 32.55 25.10 -4.75
CA SER A 416 32.91 25.70 -6.04
C SER A 416 32.98 27.22 -5.96
N ALA A 417 32.04 27.85 -5.25
CA ALA A 417 31.97 29.32 -5.14
C ALA A 417 33.18 29.91 -4.38
N LEU A 418 33.71 29.21 -3.39
CA LEU A 418 34.89 29.64 -2.62
C LEU A 418 36.20 29.37 -3.35
N THR A 419 36.28 28.29 -4.13
CA THR A 419 37.55 27.84 -4.71
C THR A 419 37.92 28.67 -5.92
N SER A 420 36.97 28.99 -6.82
CA SER A 420 36.97 29.96 -7.94
C SER A 420 38.31 30.39 -8.57
N ASN A 421 39.32 29.52 -8.52
CA ASN A 421 40.69 29.76 -8.93
C ASN A 421 40.92 28.91 -10.18
N PRO A 422 41.26 29.53 -11.32
CA PRO A 422 41.53 28.80 -12.57
C PRO A 422 42.61 27.72 -12.46
N GLU A 423 43.53 27.82 -11.48
CA GLU A 423 44.64 26.85 -11.32
C GLU A 423 44.26 25.58 -10.54
N ALA A 424 43.13 25.57 -9.83
CA ALA A 424 42.75 24.45 -8.97
C ALA A 424 42.21 23.24 -9.76
N GLY A 425 41.71 23.48 -10.98
CA GLY A 425 41.19 22.46 -11.90
C GLY A 425 39.92 21.74 -11.42
N PHE A 426 39.38 20.89 -12.30
CA PHE A 426 38.09 20.18 -12.12
C PHE A 426 37.91 19.48 -10.76
N TRP A 427 38.97 18.84 -10.26
CA TRP A 427 38.90 18.02 -9.05
C TRP A 427 38.61 18.82 -7.78
N LEU A 428 39.07 20.08 -7.73
CA LEU A 428 38.79 20.99 -6.62
C LEU A 428 37.59 21.89 -6.93
N ASN A 429 37.51 22.39 -8.17
CA ASN A 429 36.52 23.38 -8.58
C ASN A 429 35.12 22.81 -8.82
N VAL A 430 34.99 21.55 -9.25
CA VAL A 430 33.72 21.03 -9.79
C VAL A 430 33.28 19.73 -9.11
N LEU A 431 34.21 18.79 -8.89
CA LEU A 431 33.85 17.47 -8.38
C LEU A 431 33.12 17.51 -7.02
N PRO A 432 33.62 18.19 -5.97
CA PRO A 432 32.98 18.13 -4.65
C PRO A 432 31.53 18.64 -4.69
N THR A 433 31.31 19.78 -5.36
CA THR A 433 29.98 20.36 -5.57
C THR A 433 29.07 19.43 -6.35
N SER A 434 29.57 18.77 -7.40
CA SER A 434 28.77 17.82 -8.18
C SER A 434 28.27 16.64 -7.33
N LEU A 435 29.14 16.08 -6.47
CA LEU A 435 28.81 14.93 -5.62
C LEU A 435 27.84 15.28 -4.50
N ILE A 436 28.01 16.45 -3.88
CA ILE A 436 27.12 16.92 -2.81
C ILE A 436 25.76 17.30 -3.40
N SER A 437 25.74 17.99 -4.55
CA SER A 437 24.52 18.43 -5.23
C SER A 437 23.65 17.24 -5.67
N ILE A 438 24.25 16.20 -6.28
CA ILE A 438 23.48 15.02 -6.69
C ILE A 438 22.95 14.23 -5.49
N SER A 439 23.69 14.19 -4.38
CA SER A 439 23.25 13.55 -3.14
C SER A 439 22.06 14.30 -2.53
N SER A 440 22.14 15.64 -2.51
CA SER A 440 21.07 16.53 -2.06
C SER A 440 19.75 16.29 -2.81
N VAL A 441 19.78 16.38 -4.15
CA VAL A 441 18.56 16.25 -4.94
C VAL A 441 17.98 14.84 -4.84
N SER A 442 18.80 13.80 -4.69
CA SER A 442 18.36 12.42 -4.51
C SER A 442 17.53 12.27 -3.22
N PHE A 443 17.99 12.84 -2.11
CA PHE A 443 17.22 12.87 -0.86
C PHE A 443 15.90 13.64 -1.03
N ILE A 444 15.96 14.84 -1.61
CA ILE A 444 14.78 15.70 -1.77
C ILE A 444 13.75 15.03 -2.68
N PHE A 445 14.16 14.53 -3.84
CA PHE A 445 13.27 13.92 -4.83
C PHE A 445 12.59 12.66 -4.29
N VAL A 446 13.35 11.71 -3.74
CA VAL A 446 12.82 10.42 -3.27
C VAL A 446 11.91 10.63 -2.06
N THR A 447 12.33 11.43 -1.09
CA THR A 447 11.54 11.67 0.12
C THR A 447 10.27 12.46 -0.19
N THR A 448 10.34 13.54 -0.96
CA THR A 448 9.16 14.37 -1.28
C THR A 448 8.14 13.59 -2.10
N SER A 449 8.60 12.84 -3.11
CA SER A 449 7.72 12.01 -3.93
C SER A 449 7.03 10.93 -3.10
N THR A 450 7.78 10.25 -2.23
CA THR A 450 7.21 9.20 -1.37
C THR A 450 6.16 9.77 -0.42
N VAL A 451 6.47 10.86 0.29
CA VAL A 451 5.55 11.47 1.27
C VAL A 451 4.28 12.02 0.61
N VAL A 452 4.40 12.70 -0.53
CA VAL A 452 3.23 13.21 -1.26
C VAL A 452 2.33 12.07 -1.71
N LEU A 453 2.89 11.02 -2.31
CA LEU A 453 2.12 9.92 -2.91
C LEU A 453 1.50 8.96 -1.88
N THR A 454 2.02 8.91 -0.66
CA THR A 454 1.39 8.17 0.45
C THR A 454 0.31 8.98 1.15
N SER A 455 0.31 10.31 1.03
CA SER A 455 -0.64 11.21 1.69
C SER A 455 -1.93 11.44 0.89
N VAL A 456 -2.00 10.97 -0.36
CA VAL A 456 -3.15 11.19 -1.25
C VAL A 456 -3.88 9.87 -1.59
N PRO A 457 -5.22 9.92 -1.80
CA PRO A 457 -6.01 8.76 -2.24
C PRO A 457 -5.49 8.14 -3.54
N VAL A 458 -5.76 6.85 -3.77
CA VAL A 458 -5.24 6.09 -4.92
C VAL A 458 -5.68 6.68 -6.25
N GLU A 459 -6.83 7.34 -6.29
CA GLU A 459 -7.52 7.86 -7.47
C GLU A 459 -6.86 9.12 -8.03
N VAL A 460 -6.07 9.84 -7.22
CA VAL A 460 -5.46 11.14 -7.57
C VAL A 460 -3.93 11.13 -7.48
N LYS A 461 -3.32 9.93 -7.46
CA LYS A 461 -1.86 9.78 -7.32
C LYS A 461 -1.07 10.27 -8.52
N SER A 462 -1.57 10.06 -9.76
CA SER A 462 -0.89 10.60 -10.94
C SER A 462 -0.97 12.12 -10.98
N LEU A 463 -2.10 12.70 -10.60
CA LEU A 463 -2.27 14.14 -10.46
C LEU A 463 -1.32 14.71 -9.40
N ALA A 464 -1.26 14.14 -8.20
CA ALA A 464 -0.36 14.60 -7.15
C ALA A 464 1.13 14.48 -7.54
N GLY A 465 1.51 13.38 -8.19
CA GLY A 465 2.86 13.21 -8.75
C GLY A 465 3.17 14.21 -9.86
N GLY A 466 2.18 14.53 -10.71
CA GLY A 466 2.27 15.57 -11.74
C GLY A 466 2.42 16.97 -11.15
N MET A 467 1.66 17.31 -10.11
CA MET A 467 1.78 18.57 -9.37
C MET A 467 3.18 18.72 -8.75
N LEU A 468 3.73 17.65 -8.16
CA LEU A 468 5.06 17.68 -7.57
C LEU A 468 6.16 17.83 -8.63
N ASN A 469 6.08 17.10 -9.75
CA ASN A 469 7.04 17.26 -10.85
C ASN A 469 6.93 18.63 -11.54
N THR A 470 5.73 19.21 -11.56
CA THR A 470 5.54 20.60 -12.01
C THR A 470 6.32 21.57 -11.11
N ALA A 471 6.36 21.33 -9.79
CA ALA A 471 7.19 22.10 -8.87
C ALA A 471 8.68 22.01 -9.25
N PHE A 472 9.18 20.80 -9.52
CA PHE A 472 10.57 20.58 -9.93
C PHE A 472 10.92 21.35 -11.20
N GLN A 473 10.06 21.29 -12.22
CA GLN A 473 10.34 21.92 -13.52
C GLN A 473 10.25 23.44 -13.50
N ILE A 474 9.23 24.00 -12.85
CA ILE A 474 9.13 25.47 -12.72
C ILE A 474 10.25 25.99 -11.80
N GLY A 475 10.56 25.27 -10.73
CA GLY A 475 11.66 25.62 -9.82
C GLY A 475 13.00 25.70 -10.53
N SER A 476 13.28 24.73 -11.40
CA SER A 476 14.44 24.70 -12.30
C SER A 476 14.53 25.94 -13.20
N GLY A 477 13.44 26.30 -13.89
CA GLY A 477 13.42 27.49 -14.77
C GLY A 477 13.57 28.80 -14.02
N VAL A 478 12.85 28.97 -12.91
CA VAL A 478 12.89 30.19 -12.08
C VAL A 478 14.27 30.38 -11.45
N ALA A 479 14.87 29.32 -10.89
CA ALA A 479 16.18 29.39 -10.27
C ALA A 479 17.26 29.86 -11.25
N LEU A 480 17.27 29.30 -12.46
CA LEU A 480 18.20 29.68 -13.51
C LEU A 480 17.99 31.13 -13.96
N ALA A 481 16.74 31.56 -14.15
CA ALA A 481 16.42 32.92 -14.57
C ALA A 481 16.86 33.98 -13.53
N ILE A 482 16.60 33.72 -12.24
CA ILE A 482 17.03 34.61 -11.15
C ILE A 482 18.57 34.65 -11.08
N SER A 483 19.22 33.49 -11.15
CA SER A 483 20.68 33.41 -11.07
C SER A 483 21.36 34.11 -12.25
N ALA A 484 20.85 33.93 -13.47
CA ALA A 484 21.36 34.63 -14.65
C ALA A 484 21.19 36.15 -14.54
N ALA A 485 20.05 36.62 -14.04
CA ALA A 485 19.83 38.05 -13.80
C ALA A 485 20.81 38.63 -12.76
N VAL A 486 21.09 37.90 -11.68
CA VAL A 486 22.08 38.29 -10.67
C VAL A 486 23.49 38.30 -11.24
N THR A 487 23.90 37.26 -11.97
CA THR A 487 25.22 37.20 -12.63
C THR A 487 25.40 38.37 -13.60
N ASN A 488 24.41 38.65 -14.45
CA ASN A 488 24.47 39.77 -15.40
C ASN A 488 24.55 41.14 -14.70
N ALA A 489 23.79 41.35 -13.63
CA ALA A 489 23.81 42.61 -12.89
C ALA A 489 25.17 42.89 -12.24
N VAL A 490 25.86 41.84 -11.76
CA VAL A 490 27.19 41.93 -11.16
C VAL A 490 28.27 42.12 -12.22
N ASP A 491 28.14 41.49 -13.38
CA ASP A 491 29.09 41.64 -14.50
C ASP A 491 29.10 43.07 -15.07
N ILE A 492 27.93 43.69 -15.27
CA ILE A 492 27.78 45.06 -15.78
C ILE A 492 28.51 46.09 -14.91
N GLN A 493 28.65 45.85 -13.61
CA GLN A 493 29.23 46.81 -12.68
C GLN A 493 30.75 46.67 -12.49
N GLN A 494 31.37 45.50 -12.75
CA GLN A 494 32.73 45.24 -12.23
C GLN A 494 33.71 44.47 -13.16
N ARG A 495 33.35 44.03 -14.39
CA ARG A 495 34.26 43.29 -15.30
C ARG A 495 34.97 42.09 -14.64
N HIS A 496 34.21 41.26 -13.94
CA HIS A 496 34.72 40.08 -13.23
C HIS A 496 35.20 38.98 -14.18
N SER A 497 36.11 38.13 -13.71
CA SER A 497 36.53 36.93 -14.45
C SER A 497 35.36 35.94 -14.58
N LEU A 498 35.36 35.10 -15.62
CA LEU A 498 34.33 34.06 -15.83
C LEU A 498 34.11 33.17 -14.59
N ALA A 499 35.17 32.87 -13.84
CA ALA A 499 35.09 32.10 -12.61
C ALA A 499 34.30 32.84 -11.51
N GLU A 500 34.52 34.15 -11.34
CA GLU A 500 33.80 34.98 -10.37
C GLU A 500 32.32 35.18 -10.75
N GLN A 501 32.03 35.29 -12.06
CA GLN A 501 30.66 35.37 -12.56
C GLN A 501 29.86 34.10 -12.24
N TYR A 502 30.47 32.93 -12.47
CA TYR A 502 29.86 31.63 -12.15
C TYR A 502 29.78 31.39 -10.64
N ALA A 503 30.76 31.83 -9.86
CA ALA A 503 30.69 31.82 -8.40
C ALA A 503 29.51 32.65 -7.87
N THR A 504 29.22 33.80 -8.49
CA THR A 504 28.06 34.64 -8.13
C THR A 504 26.74 33.91 -8.37
N GLY A 505 26.62 33.18 -9.48
CA GLY A 505 25.47 32.32 -9.73
C GLY A 505 25.32 31.18 -8.71
N LEU A 506 26.44 30.61 -8.27
CA LEU A 506 26.46 29.61 -7.20
C LEU A 506 26.09 30.19 -5.83
N TRP A 507 26.46 31.43 -5.52
CA TRP A 507 25.99 32.12 -4.30
C TRP A 507 24.47 32.39 -4.33
N CYS A 508 23.91 32.66 -5.52
CA CYS A 508 22.46 32.75 -5.68
C CYS A 508 21.77 31.41 -5.32
N SER A 509 22.36 30.28 -5.73
CA SER A 509 21.91 28.93 -5.35
C SER A 509 21.91 28.71 -3.84
N VAL A 510 22.91 29.21 -3.10
CA VAL A 510 22.96 29.16 -1.62
C VAL A 510 21.73 29.86 -1.04
N GLY A 511 21.40 31.06 -1.53
CA GLY A 511 20.24 31.82 -1.08
C GLY A 511 18.91 31.10 -1.33
N LEU A 512 18.75 30.50 -2.52
CA LEU A 512 17.55 29.76 -2.89
C LEU A 512 17.38 28.48 -2.05
N ALA A 513 18.44 27.70 -1.85
CA ALA A 513 18.43 26.54 -0.98
C ALA A 513 18.21 26.92 0.49
N GLY A 514 18.78 28.05 0.94
CA GLY A 514 18.58 28.57 2.29
C GLY A 514 17.11 28.91 2.56
N LEU A 515 16.43 29.53 1.59
CA LEU A 515 14.98 29.77 1.66
C LEU A 515 14.21 28.44 1.76
N GLY A 516 14.57 27.46 0.93
CA GLY A 516 13.99 26.10 0.99
C GLY A 516 14.20 25.41 2.34
N LEU A 517 15.39 25.57 2.94
CA LEU A 517 15.71 25.03 4.26
C LEU A 517 14.90 25.71 5.37
N ILE A 518 14.80 27.04 5.36
CA ILE A 518 14.00 27.80 6.33
C ILE A 518 12.53 27.37 6.23
N ILE A 519 11.97 27.36 5.02
CA ILE A 519 10.60 26.92 4.80
C ILE A 519 10.42 25.45 5.21
N GLY A 520 11.38 24.58 4.94
CA GLY A 520 11.36 23.20 5.41
C GLY A 520 11.32 23.12 6.94
N LEU A 521 12.11 23.91 7.65
CA LEU A 521 12.08 23.92 9.12
C LEU A 521 10.74 24.43 9.67
N PHE A 522 10.10 25.44 9.05
CA PHE A 522 8.83 26.01 9.52
C PHE A 522 7.58 25.27 9.04
N ALA A 523 7.57 24.74 7.82
CA ALA A 523 6.43 24.02 7.25
C ALA A 523 6.20 22.66 7.92
N PHE A 524 7.26 22.04 8.47
CA PHE A 524 7.16 20.80 9.24
C PHE A 524 7.11 21.08 10.74
N ASN A 525 5.89 21.31 11.25
CA ASN A 525 5.64 21.35 12.69
C ASN A 525 6.28 20.11 13.36
N PHE A 526 7.20 20.35 14.31
CA PHE A 526 8.18 19.36 14.79
C PHE A 526 7.59 18.14 15.52
N GLY A 527 6.28 18.06 15.67
CA GLY A 527 5.63 17.05 16.50
C GLY A 527 5.37 15.68 15.86
N ASN A 528 5.14 15.52 14.55
CA ASN A 528 4.57 14.26 14.06
C ASN A 528 4.77 14.00 12.56
N LEU A 529 5.99 13.72 12.10
CA LEU A 529 6.14 12.89 10.89
C LEU A 529 6.56 11.52 11.37
N THR A 530 5.58 10.66 11.66
CA THR A 530 5.85 9.31 12.15
C THR A 530 6.65 8.55 11.11
N PHE A 531 7.64 7.81 11.61
CA PHE A 531 8.46 6.82 10.93
C PHE A 531 7.72 6.13 9.76
N LEU A 532 8.23 6.26 8.52
CA LEU A 532 7.73 5.51 7.37
C LEU A 532 8.24 4.04 7.34
N GLY A 533 9.06 3.66 8.32
CA GLY A 533 9.40 2.27 8.63
C GLY A 533 9.87 2.08 10.08
N SER A 534 8.96 1.88 11.03
CA SER A 534 9.37 1.31 12.32
C SER A 534 8.63 0.00 12.53
N SER A 535 9.10 -0.98 11.77
CA SER A 535 9.39 -2.31 12.26
C SER A 535 10.94 -2.35 12.38
N ALA A 536 11.48 -2.49 13.60
CA ALA A 536 12.93 -2.52 13.95
C ALA A 536 13.66 -1.14 13.95
N ASN A 537 14.52 -0.77 14.90
CA ASN A 537 15.01 -1.37 16.15
C ASN A 537 15.74 -0.30 16.99
N ILE A 538 15.71 -0.50 18.32
CA ILE A 538 16.83 -0.37 19.29
C ILE A 538 17.56 0.98 19.33
N ILE A 539 17.26 1.75 20.39
CA ILE A 539 18.13 2.82 20.88
C ILE A 539 19.29 2.15 21.63
N THR A 540 20.47 2.16 21.01
CA THR A 540 21.75 2.08 21.73
C THR A 540 21.91 3.37 22.54
N MET A 541 21.67 3.30 23.86
CA MET A 541 22.13 4.32 24.78
C MET A 541 23.60 4.05 25.13
N ASN A 542 24.48 4.94 24.69
CA ASN A 542 25.77 5.16 25.34
C ASN A 542 25.50 5.81 26.70
N GLY A 543 25.44 4.99 27.75
CA GLY A 543 25.51 5.41 29.15
C GLY A 543 26.85 4.93 29.71
N THR A 544 27.70 5.88 30.06
CA THR A 544 29.00 5.74 30.72
C THR A 544 28.93 4.81 31.94
N GLU A 545 29.98 4.00 32.07
CA GLU A 545 30.27 3.15 33.23
C GLU A 545 30.21 3.93 34.55
N GLU A 546 29.41 3.45 35.50
CA GLU A 546 29.72 3.61 36.92
C GLU A 546 29.42 2.30 37.67
N ARG A 547 30.52 1.62 38.04
CA ARG A 547 30.56 0.47 38.94
C ARG A 547 30.02 0.87 40.31
N THR A 548 28.98 0.21 40.77
CA THR A 548 28.83 -0.08 42.21
C THR A 548 28.48 -1.54 42.43
N LYS A 549 29.35 -2.20 43.20
CA LYS A 549 29.21 -3.56 43.69
C LYS A 549 28.07 -3.60 44.71
N HIS A 550 27.21 -4.61 44.65
CA HIS A 550 26.79 -5.29 45.87
C HIS A 550 26.50 -6.77 45.60
N GLU A 551 27.07 -7.57 46.48
CA GLU A 551 27.14 -9.03 46.52
C GLU A 551 25.76 -9.66 46.80
N GLY A 552 25.60 -10.89 46.36
CA GLY A 552 24.33 -11.60 46.35
C GLY A 552 23.87 -12.18 47.67
N THR A 553 22.72 -12.85 47.60
CA THR A 553 22.40 -14.06 48.36
C THR A 553 21.14 -14.67 47.75
N GLU A 554 21.26 -15.93 47.33
CA GLU A 554 20.13 -16.82 47.11
C GLU A 554 19.43 -17.05 48.46
N ASP A 555 18.10 -17.06 48.47
CA ASP A 555 17.39 -17.97 49.37
C ASP A 555 15.99 -18.30 48.85
N SER A 556 15.71 -19.61 48.91
CA SER A 556 14.44 -20.26 48.66
C SER A 556 13.38 -19.87 49.69
N MET A 557 12.10 -19.82 49.31
CA MET A 557 11.00 -20.63 49.91
C MET A 557 9.59 -20.09 49.60
N THR A 558 8.76 -21.03 49.14
CA THR A 558 7.35 -21.27 49.49
C THR A 558 6.24 -20.23 49.21
N HIS A 559 5.25 -20.72 48.46
CA HIS A 559 3.90 -20.19 48.31
C HIS A 559 3.20 -19.91 49.66
N ALA A 560 2.71 -18.69 49.83
CA ALA A 560 1.57 -18.35 50.69
C ALA A 560 0.86 -17.09 50.14
N PRO A 561 -0.47 -16.97 50.27
CA PRO A 561 -1.28 -15.98 49.57
C PRO A 561 -1.12 -14.59 50.20
N LEU A 562 -0.82 -13.58 49.37
CA LEU A 562 -0.68 -12.20 49.83
C LEU A 562 -2.05 -11.52 49.93
N ASP A 563 -2.43 -11.30 51.19
CA ASP A 563 -3.50 -10.47 51.71
C ASP A 563 -3.39 -9.03 51.17
N ILE A 564 -4.45 -8.55 50.51
CA ILE A 564 -4.52 -7.20 49.93
C ILE A 564 -4.99 -6.25 51.03
N SER A 565 -4.07 -5.81 51.88
CA SER A 565 -4.26 -4.59 52.67
C SER A 565 -3.06 -3.67 52.50
N GLN A 566 -3.29 -2.59 51.74
CA GLN A 566 -2.52 -1.34 51.76
C GLN A 566 -1.00 -1.49 51.57
N SER A 567 -0.57 -1.61 50.33
CA SER A 567 0.76 -1.12 49.92
C SER A 567 0.63 -0.21 48.70
N SER A 568 1.37 0.90 48.76
CA SER A 568 1.33 2.07 47.88
C SER A 568 1.80 1.75 46.46
N ILE A 569 0.87 1.43 45.57
CA ILE A 569 1.05 1.55 44.11
C ILE A 569 0.69 3.00 43.75
N SER A 570 1.36 3.62 42.78
CA SER A 570 1.02 4.93 42.19
C SER A 570 -0.32 4.88 41.42
N ASN A 571 -1.41 4.66 42.15
CA ASN A 571 -2.48 3.69 41.84
C ASN A 571 -3.52 4.03 40.76
N HIS A 572 -3.34 5.08 39.95
CA HIS A 572 -4.46 5.63 39.15
C HIS A 572 -4.24 5.71 37.64
N VAL A 573 -3.02 5.51 37.13
CA VAL A 573 -2.74 5.64 35.69
C VAL A 573 -2.47 4.27 35.05
N LYS A 574 -3.56 3.61 34.62
CA LYS A 574 -3.53 2.30 33.96
C LYS A 574 -4.69 2.13 32.97
N VAL A 575 -4.48 1.26 31.98
CA VAL A 575 -5.50 0.88 30.99
C VAL A 575 -6.29 -0.33 31.49
N LEU A 576 -7.62 -0.24 31.49
CA LEU A 576 -8.52 -1.34 31.84
C LEU A 576 -8.96 -2.04 30.55
N ILE A 577 -8.64 -3.31 30.39
CA ILE A 577 -9.07 -4.12 29.24
C ILE A 577 -10.23 -5.00 29.70
N ILE A 578 -11.42 -4.79 29.14
CA ILE A 578 -12.62 -5.59 29.43
C ILE A 578 -12.76 -6.65 28.34
N GLY A 579 -12.50 -7.91 28.68
CA GLY A 579 -12.48 -9.07 27.78
C GLY A 579 -11.06 -9.59 27.55
N ALA A 580 -10.85 -10.89 27.78
CA ALA A 580 -9.60 -11.59 27.52
C ALA A 580 -9.67 -12.43 26.24
N GLY A 581 -10.37 -11.92 25.22
CA GLY A 581 -10.41 -12.51 23.88
C GLY A 581 -9.11 -12.26 23.10
N SER A 582 -9.04 -12.73 21.85
CA SER A 582 -7.86 -12.55 21.00
C SER A 582 -7.44 -11.08 20.86
N THR A 583 -8.40 -10.15 20.72
CA THR A 583 -8.12 -8.71 20.64
C THR A 583 -7.53 -8.17 21.94
N GLY A 584 -8.16 -8.45 23.08
CA GLY A 584 -7.74 -7.95 24.39
C GLY A 584 -6.36 -8.47 24.81
N LEU A 585 -6.09 -9.76 24.59
CA LEU A 585 -4.79 -10.35 24.90
C LEU A 585 -3.68 -9.82 23.97
N ALA A 586 -3.96 -9.64 22.67
CA ALA A 586 -3.00 -9.05 21.74
C ALA A 586 -2.69 -7.59 22.10
N LEU A 587 -3.72 -6.80 22.45
CA LEU A 587 -3.54 -5.43 22.95
C LEU A 587 -2.70 -5.41 24.24
N ALA A 588 -2.98 -6.30 25.18
CA ALA A 588 -2.23 -6.41 26.44
C ALA A 588 -0.73 -6.69 26.21
N HIS A 589 -0.38 -7.57 25.26
CA HIS A 589 1.02 -7.77 24.87
C HIS A 589 1.65 -6.50 24.31
N GLY A 590 0.94 -5.75 23.46
CA GLY A 590 1.39 -4.47 22.95
C GLY A 590 1.67 -3.46 24.07
N LEU A 591 0.73 -3.31 25.01
CA LEU A 591 0.88 -2.42 26.17
C LEU A 591 2.04 -2.86 27.08
N LYS A 592 2.16 -4.17 27.33
CA LYS A 592 3.27 -4.74 28.10
C LYS A 592 4.62 -4.40 27.47
N LYS A 593 4.73 -4.59 26.15
CA LYS A 593 5.93 -4.28 25.37
C LYS A 593 6.26 -2.79 25.37
N ALA A 594 5.25 -1.93 25.41
CA ALA A 594 5.38 -0.48 25.52
C ALA A 594 5.66 0.02 26.95
N GLY A 595 5.67 -0.85 27.96
CA GLY A 595 5.85 -0.46 29.37
C GLY A 595 4.64 0.27 29.97
N ILE A 596 3.45 0.05 29.41
CA ILE A 596 2.20 0.73 29.80
C ILE A 596 1.45 -0.15 30.82
N PRO A 597 1.17 0.33 32.04
CA PRO A 597 0.36 -0.42 33.01
C PRO A 597 -1.05 -0.72 32.51
N PHE A 598 -1.47 -1.98 32.60
CA PHE A 598 -2.82 -2.41 32.27
C PHE A 598 -3.34 -3.49 33.23
N VAL A 599 -4.65 -3.72 33.22
CA VAL A 599 -5.31 -4.83 33.91
C VAL A 599 -6.37 -5.43 32.99
N ILE A 600 -6.42 -6.75 32.90
CA ILE A 600 -7.36 -7.49 32.05
C ILE A 600 -8.46 -8.11 32.92
N PHE A 601 -9.71 -7.93 32.52
CA PHE A 601 -10.88 -8.50 33.17
C PHE A 601 -11.61 -9.44 32.23
N GLU A 602 -12.02 -10.59 32.71
CA GLU A 602 -12.81 -11.57 31.94
C GLU A 602 -14.01 -12.01 32.75
N LYS A 603 -15.18 -12.08 32.09
CA LYS A 603 -16.45 -12.44 32.74
C LYS A 603 -16.58 -13.94 32.98
N GLU A 604 -15.87 -14.75 32.19
CA GLU A 604 -15.79 -16.19 32.40
C GLU A 604 -15.03 -16.49 33.70
N GLU A 605 -15.45 -17.49 34.48
CA GLU A 605 -14.84 -17.82 35.79
C GLU A 605 -13.43 -18.42 35.65
N GLU A 606 -13.16 -19.06 34.53
CA GLU A 606 -11.87 -19.68 34.20
C GLU A 606 -11.67 -19.63 32.69
N GLU A 607 -10.47 -19.98 32.22
CA GLU A 607 -10.23 -20.16 30.80
C GLU A 607 -11.19 -21.22 30.22
N PRO A 608 -11.99 -20.89 29.19
CA PRO A 608 -12.94 -21.81 28.61
C PRO A 608 -12.19 -22.89 27.83
N THR A 609 -11.90 -24.00 28.51
CA THR A 609 -11.45 -25.23 27.87
C THR A 609 -12.61 -25.83 27.07
N GLY A 610 -12.44 -25.99 25.76
CA GLY A 610 -13.36 -26.74 24.88
C GLY A 610 -14.74 -26.13 24.59
N LYS A 611 -15.19 -25.06 25.25
CA LYS A 611 -16.52 -24.45 24.98
C LYS A 611 -16.54 -23.69 23.65
N ARG A 612 -17.24 -24.22 22.64
CA ARG A 612 -17.50 -23.58 21.33
C ARG A 612 -16.24 -23.04 20.64
N SER A 613 -15.12 -23.76 20.72
CA SER A 613 -13.94 -23.41 19.92
C SER A 613 -14.25 -23.63 18.44
N TRP A 614 -13.80 -22.71 17.59
CA TRP A 614 -13.92 -22.80 16.15
C TRP A 614 -12.61 -22.32 15.52
N SER A 615 -12.44 -22.66 14.25
CA SER A 615 -11.22 -22.32 13.53
C SER A 615 -11.38 -20.97 12.82
N MET A 616 -10.39 -20.09 12.94
CA MET A 616 -10.35 -18.73 12.39
C MET A 616 -9.23 -18.59 11.35
N GLY A 617 -9.37 -17.63 10.43
CA GLY A 617 -8.35 -17.33 9.42
C GLY A 617 -7.59 -16.06 9.77
N LEU A 618 -6.25 -16.13 9.83
CA LEU A 618 -5.38 -14.97 9.97
C LEU A 618 -4.57 -14.82 8.67
N HIS A 619 -4.60 -13.65 8.06
CA HIS A 619 -3.87 -13.31 6.84
C HIS A 619 -3.16 -11.96 7.00
N TRP A 620 -3.66 -10.88 6.39
CA TRP A 620 -3.12 -9.53 6.57
C TRP A 620 -3.08 -9.02 8.03
N GLY A 621 -3.88 -9.58 8.94
CA GLY A 621 -3.82 -9.29 10.38
C GLY A 621 -2.57 -9.87 11.08
N TYR A 622 -1.80 -10.71 10.40
CA TYR A 622 -0.53 -11.26 10.90
C TYR A 622 0.50 -10.16 11.19
N GLU A 623 0.61 -9.15 10.31
CA GLU A 623 1.58 -8.06 10.50
C GLU A 623 1.28 -7.21 11.76
N PRO A 624 0.03 -6.74 11.99
CA PRO A 624 -0.36 -6.12 13.26
C PRO A 624 -0.06 -6.99 14.49
N LEU A 625 -0.37 -8.29 14.42
CA LEU A 625 -0.14 -9.22 15.51
C LEU A 625 1.37 -9.36 15.83
N GLN A 626 2.21 -9.44 14.80
CA GLN A 626 3.66 -9.54 14.94
C GLN A 626 4.28 -8.31 15.63
N TYR A 627 3.68 -7.13 15.45
CA TYR A 627 4.11 -5.93 16.18
C TYR A 627 3.78 -6.02 17.68
N LEU A 628 2.55 -6.44 17.99
CA LEU A 628 2.00 -6.47 19.34
C LEU A 628 2.68 -7.53 20.22
N VAL A 629 2.90 -8.71 19.66
CA VAL A 629 3.27 -9.90 20.44
C VAL A 629 4.78 -10.15 20.39
N PRO A 630 5.43 -10.47 21.53
CA PRO A 630 6.84 -10.86 21.59
C PRO A 630 7.19 -12.05 20.69
N ALA A 631 8.44 -12.12 20.24
CA ALA A 631 8.88 -13.12 19.25
C ALA A 631 8.78 -14.57 19.76
N ASP A 632 9.01 -14.79 21.05
CA ASP A 632 8.88 -16.07 21.74
C ASP A 632 7.42 -16.54 21.77
N ILE A 633 6.47 -15.66 22.06
CA ILE A 633 5.04 -15.98 22.02
C ILE A 633 4.58 -16.17 20.56
N MET A 634 5.06 -15.35 19.63
CA MET A 634 4.75 -15.48 18.20
C MET A 634 5.25 -16.80 17.59
N ALA A 635 6.33 -17.39 18.13
CA ALA A 635 6.79 -18.71 17.70
C ALA A 635 5.72 -19.80 17.94
N GLY A 636 4.86 -19.62 18.95
CA GLY A 636 3.72 -20.50 19.24
C GLY A 636 2.61 -20.47 18.19
N LEU A 637 2.63 -19.56 17.22
CA LEU A 637 1.57 -19.44 16.20
C LEU A 637 1.46 -20.70 15.34
N LYS A 638 2.58 -21.40 15.12
CA LYS A 638 2.59 -22.68 14.40
C LYS A 638 1.78 -23.75 15.15
N GLU A 639 1.91 -23.79 16.47
CA GLU A 639 1.18 -24.72 17.34
C GLU A 639 -0.31 -24.36 17.44
N ALA A 640 -0.65 -23.10 17.22
CA ALA A 640 -2.03 -22.64 17.17
C ALA A 640 -2.78 -23.02 15.88
N GLN A 641 -2.10 -23.59 14.88
CA GLN A 641 -2.75 -24.02 13.65
C GLN A 641 -3.66 -25.23 13.86
N VAL A 642 -4.66 -25.36 12.97
CA VAL A 642 -5.53 -26.55 12.92
C VAL A 642 -4.77 -27.80 12.48
N ASP A 643 -3.66 -27.62 11.76
CA ASP A 643 -2.70 -28.66 11.40
C ASP A 643 -1.31 -28.00 11.29
N ARG A 644 -0.40 -28.39 12.18
CA ARG A 644 0.96 -27.84 12.24
C ARG A 644 1.91 -28.40 11.18
N HIS A 645 1.52 -29.48 10.50
CA HIS A 645 2.32 -30.21 9.51
C HIS A 645 2.06 -29.74 8.09
N VAL A 646 0.90 -29.12 7.83
CA VAL A 646 0.61 -28.52 6.52
C VAL A 646 1.46 -27.24 6.35
N PRO A 647 2.32 -27.16 5.31
CA PRO A 647 3.16 -26.00 5.10
C PRO A 647 2.31 -24.78 4.72
N ILE A 648 2.68 -23.63 5.27
CA ILE A 648 2.04 -22.36 4.95
C ILE A 648 2.62 -21.85 3.63
N ALA A 649 1.99 -22.24 2.53
CA ALA A 649 2.40 -21.86 1.20
C ALA A 649 1.97 -20.42 0.85
N GLU A 650 2.81 -19.73 0.06
CA GLU A 650 2.36 -18.53 -0.64
C GLU A 650 1.38 -18.93 -1.75
N ASN A 651 0.24 -18.26 -1.85
CA ASN A 651 -0.83 -18.55 -2.81
C ASN A 651 -1.43 -19.97 -2.67
N ASN A 652 -1.78 -20.39 -1.45
CA ASN A 652 -2.60 -21.60 -1.28
C ASN A 652 -4.04 -21.30 -1.74
N PRO A 653 -4.47 -21.78 -2.93
CA PRO A 653 -5.78 -21.42 -3.48
C PRO A 653 -6.89 -22.10 -2.68
N LEU A 654 -7.91 -21.35 -2.28
CA LEU A 654 -9.13 -21.95 -1.75
C LEU A 654 -10.03 -22.38 -2.90
N PRO A 655 -10.36 -23.67 -3.05
CA PRO A 655 -11.34 -24.08 -4.03
C PRO A 655 -12.74 -23.66 -3.57
N MET A 656 -13.43 -22.91 -4.44
CA MET A 656 -14.87 -22.74 -4.38
C MET A 656 -15.47 -23.75 -5.35
N ILE A 657 -16.18 -24.74 -4.81
CA ILE A 657 -16.68 -25.89 -5.56
C ILE A 657 -18.20 -25.75 -5.68
N ASN A 658 -18.78 -26.13 -6.81
CA ASN A 658 -20.22 -26.16 -6.98
C ASN A 658 -20.80 -27.25 -6.06
N GLY A 659 -21.64 -26.84 -5.11
CA GLY A 659 -22.22 -27.74 -4.13
C GLY A 659 -23.10 -28.84 -4.73
N GLU A 660 -23.71 -28.61 -5.90
CA GLU A 660 -24.59 -29.56 -6.59
C GLU A 660 -23.83 -30.51 -7.51
N THR A 661 -22.79 -30.04 -8.20
CA THR A 661 -22.11 -30.82 -9.26
C THR A 661 -20.73 -31.30 -8.88
N GLY A 662 -20.11 -30.73 -7.84
CA GLY A 662 -18.71 -30.98 -7.48
C GLY A 662 -17.69 -30.34 -8.42
N ALA A 663 -18.15 -29.62 -9.45
CA ALA A 663 -17.26 -28.91 -10.36
C ALA A 663 -16.57 -27.73 -9.66
N LEU A 664 -15.27 -27.56 -9.89
CA LEU A 664 -14.55 -26.37 -9.43
C LEU A 664 -15.15 -25.12 -10.11
N ILE A 665 -15.65 -24.17 -9.32
CA ILE A 665 -16.13 -22.89 -9.83
C ILE A 665 -14.93 -21.97 -10.05
N THR A 666 -14.09 -21.82 -9.03
CA THR A 666 -12.92 -20.94 -9.06
C THR A 666 -12.00 -21.23 -7.87
N GLU A 667 -10.77 -20.73 -7.94
CA GLU A 667 -9.79 -20.78 -6.86
C GLU A 667 -9.58 -19.37 -6.30
N LEU A 668 -9.94 -19.16 -5.03
CA LEU A 668 -9.66 -17.91 -4.32
C LEU A 668 -8.18 -17.91 -3.93
N LYS A 669 -7.37 -17.14 -4.66
CA LYS A 669 -5.97 -16.93 -4.29
C LYS A 669 -5.90 -15.94 -3.15
N SER A 670 -5.31 -16.36 -2.03
CA SER A 670 -5.04 -15.50 -0.88
C SER A 670 -3.53 -15.42 -0.61
N SER A 671 -3.09 -14.33 0.02
CA SER A 671 -1.81 -14.29 0.73
C SER A 671 -1.74 -15.43 1.76
N LYS A 672 -0.55 -15.68 2.36
CA LYS A 672 -0.38 -16.68 3.43
C LYS A 672 -1.54 -16.63 4.42
N VAL A 673 -2.32 -17.71 4.50
CA VAL A 673 -3.44 -17.86 5.44
C VAL A 673 -3.04 -18.85 6.50
N TYR A 674 -3.08 -18.41 7.74
CA TYR A 674 -2.95 -19.26 8.92
C TYR A 674 -4.36 -19.67 9.34
N ARG A 675 -4.66 -20.96 9.34
CA ARG A 675 -5.89 -21.48 9.95
C ARG A 675 -5.61 -21.83 11.39
N LEU A 676 -6.15 -21.04 12.30
CA LEU A 676 -5.87 -21.09 13.72
C LEU A 676 -7.06 -21.64 14.48
N ARG A 677 -6.81 -22.52 15.46
CA ARG A 677 -7.83 -22.92 16.42
C ARG A 677 -7.95 -21.84 17.50
N ARG A 678 -9.16 -21.33 17.74
CA ARG A 678 -9.36 -20.16 18.62
C ARG A 678 -8.83 -20.39 20.03
N ASP A 679 -9.07 -21.55 20.61
CA ASP A 679 -8.56 -21.95 21.92
C ASP A 679 -7.02 -21.98 21.95
N LYS A 680 -6.35 -22.66 21.01
CA LYS A 680 -4.89 -22.71 20.95
C LYS A 680 -4.27 -21.32 20.75
N PHE A 681 -4.88 -20.50 19.88
CA PHE A 681 -4.43 -19.14 19.63
C PHE A 681 -4.60 -18.24 20.86
N ARG A 682 -5.70 -18.37 21.59
CA ARG A 682 -5.92 -17.65 22.83
C ARG A 682 -4.94 -18.11 23.92
N ALA A 683 -4.73 -19.41 24.09
CA ALA A 683 -3.77 -19.97 25.03
C ALA A 683 -2.35 -19.50 24.74
N MET A 684 -1.96 -19.39 23.46
CA MET A 684 -0.71 -18.76 23.06
C MET A 684 -0.62 -17.31 23.56
N LEU A 685 -1.66 -16.51 23.30
CA LEU A 685 -1.68 -15.11 23.73
C LEU A 685 -1.79 -14.92 25.25
N LEU A 686 -2.29 -15.92 25.99
CA LEU A 686 -2.42 -15.83 27.45
C LEU A 686 -1.07 -15.92 28.18
N GLN A 687 -0.05 -16.47 27.53
CA GLN A 687 1.26 -16.69 28.13
C GLN A 687 1.88 -15.38 28.66
N GLY A 688 2.20 -15.37 29.95
CA GLY A 688 2.82 -14.23 30.62
C GLY A 688 1.90 -13.02 30.85
N LEU A 689 0.58 -13.18 30.72
CA LEU A 689 -0.41 -12.18 31.08
C LEU A 689 -1.21 -12.64 32.31
N ASP A 690 -1.57 -11.68 33.17
CA ASP A 690 -2.45 -11.92 34.31
C ASP A 690 -3.87 -11.43 33.99
N VAL A 691 -4.86 -12.30 34.17
CA VAL A 691 -6.27 -12.05 33.83
C VAL A 691 -7.11 -12.23 35.07
N HIS A 692 -7.92 -11.22 35.39
CA HIS A 692 -8.89 -11.30 36.48
C HIS A 692 -10.20 -11.91 35.97
N TRP A 693 -10.39 -13.20 36.26
CA TRP A 693 -11.55 -14.00 35.88
C TRP A 693 -12.77 -13.77 36.79
N GLY A 694 -13.96 -14.13 36.32
CA GLY A 694 -15.24 -13.96 37.03
C GLY A 694 -15.72 -12.51 37.14
N LYS A 695 -15.16 -11.60 36.35
CA LYS A 695 -15.36 -10.15 36.42
C LYS A 695 -16.37 -9.68 35.37
N SER A 696 -17.65 -9.76 35.72
CA SER A 696 -18.73 -9.23 34.88
C SER A 696 -18.94 -7.73 35.13
N LEU A 697 -18.59 -6.91 34.15
CA LEU A 697 -18.84 -5.46 34.19
C LEU A 697 -20.34 -5.18 34.17
N TYR A 698 -20.82 -4.25 35.00
CA TYR A 698 -22.22 -3.79 34.96
C TYR A 698 -22.37 -2.27 34.86
N ASP A 699 -21.35 -1.49 35.24
CA ASP A 699 -21.40 -0.02 35.18
C ASP A 699 -20.01 0.59 34.96
N ILE A 700 -19.98 1.80 34.40
CA ILE A 700 -18.76 2.60 34.16
C ILE A 700 -19.01 4.02 34.66
N ILE A 701 -18.27 4.42 35.70
CA ILE A 701 -18.31 5.78 36.23
C ILE A 701 -17.17 6.60 35.65
N HIS A 702 -17.46 7.84 35.28
CA HIS A 702 -16.48 8.81 34.78
C HIS A 702 -16.30 9.91 35.82
N SER A 703 -15.05 10.25 36.15
CA SER A 703 -14.79 11.32 37.10
C SER A 703 -15.16 12.70 36.51
N PRO A 704 -15.68 13.64 37.32
CA PRO A 704 -16.04 14.98 36.84
C PRO A 704 -14.84 15.80 36.34
N ASP A 705 -13.65 15.54 36.88
CA ASP A 705 -12.38 16.16 36.48
C ASP A 705 -11.91 15.70 35.08
N GLY A 706 -12.50 14.64 34.55
CA GLY A 706 -12.15 14.07 33.26
C GLY A 706 -10.88 13.22 33.25
N GLU A 707 -10.25 12.96 34.38
CA GLU A 707 -8.98 12.22 34.43
C GLU A 707 -9.19 10.70 34.45
N ARG A 708 -10.26 10.22 35.11
CA ARG A 708 -10.41 8.82 35.53
C ARG A 708 -11.68 8.17 35.03
N VAL A 709 -11.59 6.86 34.86
CA VAL A 709 -12.71 5.95 34.59
C VAL A 709 -12.71 4.83 35.65
N THR A 710 -13.89 4.44 36.11
CA THR A 710 -14.06 3.37 37.11
C THR A 710 -14.96 2.28 36.54
N ALA A 711 -14.39 1.08 36.37
CA ALA A 711 -15.14 -0.12 36.03
C ALA A 711 -15.76 -0.74 37.28
N LYS A 712 -17.07 -1.02 37.27
CA LYS A 712 -17.76 -1.71 38.36
C LYS A 712 -18.18 -3.11 37.94
N PHE A 713 -17.89 -4.08 38.82
CA PHE A 713 -18.15 -5.49 38.57
C PHE A 713 -19.23 -6.03 39.52
N THR A 714 -19.96 -7.06 39.06
CA THR A 714 -21.12 -7.63 39.77
C THR A 714 -20.79 -8.22 41.14
N ASP A 715 -19.53 -8.54 41.40
CA ASP A 715 -19.03 -9.01 42.70
C ASP A 715 -18.76 -7.88 43.71
N GLY A 716 -19.08 -6.63 43.35
CA GLY A 716 -18.86 -5.44 44.15
C GLY A 716 -17.46 -4.83 44.00
N THR A 717 -16.58 -5.43 43.19
CA THR A 717 -15.25 -4.84 42.95
C THR A 717 -15.35 -3.62 42.03
N GLU A 718 -14.55 -2.60 42.34
CA GLU A 718 -14.42 -1.38 41.55
C GLU A 718 -12.94 -1.15 41.23
N VAL A 719 -12.64 -0.87 39.96
CA VAL A 719 -11.25 -0.63 39.53
C VAL A 719 -11.17 0.68 38.77
N ILE A 720 -10.25 1.53 39.21
CA ILE A 720 -9.99 2.85 38.64
C ILE A 720 -8.85 2.73 37.63
N GLY A 721 -9.01 3.36 36.47
CA GLY A 721 -7.98 3.56 35.46
C GLY A 721 -8.09 4.91 34.78
N SER A 722 -7.25 5.15 33.79
CA SER A 722 -7.24 6.37 32.98
C SER A 722 -7.87 6.17 31.60
N LEU A 723 -8.06 4.92 31.19
CA LEU A 723 -8.70 4.51 29.94
C LEU A 723 -9.30 3.11 30.11
N LEU A 724 -10.49 2.88 29.57
CA LEU A 724 -11.14 1.57 29.49
C LEU A 724 -11.34 1.19 28.03
N ILE A 725 -10.90 -0.02 27.64
CA ILE A 725 -11.08 -0.55 26.29
C ILE A 725 -11.84 -1.87 26.37
N ALA A 726 -12.96 -1.95 25.68
CA ALA A 726 -13.74 -3.17 25.61
C ALA A 726 -13.38 -4.03 24.40
N THR A 727 -13.16 -5.31 24.67
CA THR A 727 -12.87 -6.38 23.71
C THR A 727 -13.67 -7.65 24.05
N ASP A 728 -14.76 -7.51 24.80
CA ASP A 728 -15.63 -8.55 25.39
C ASP A 728 -16.64 -9.16 24.39
N GLY A 729 -16.36 -8.99 23.09
CA GLY A 729 -17.01 -9.72 22.01
C GLY A 729 -18.35 -9.12 21.52
N PRO A 730 -19.12 -9.88 20.72
CA PRO A 730 -20.30 -9.38 20.01
C PRO A 730 -21.46 -8.98 20.92
N HIS A 731 -21.40 -9.29 22.22
CA HIS A 731 -22.40 -8.94 23.22
C HIS A 731 -21.76 -8.07 24.32
N SER A 732 -21.00 -7.06 23.89
CA SER A 732 -20.24 -6.18 24.78
C SER A 732 -21.15 -5.41 25.74
N THR A 733 -20.88 -5.52 27.04
CA THR A 733 -21.59 -4.73 28.05
C THR A 733 -21.18 -3.26 27.96
N THR A 734 -19.89 -2.99 27.68
CA THR A 734 -19.40 -1.62 27.50
C THR A 734 -20.12 -0.94 26.34
N ARG A 735 -20.30 -1.62 25.20
CA ARG A 735 -21.07 -1.08 24.09
C ARG A 735 -22.51 -0.74 24.50
N ALA A 736 -23.17 -1.61 25.27
CA ALA A 736 -24.52 -1.35 25.80
C ALA A 736 -24.58 -0.12 26.72
N LEU A 737 -23.56 0.10 27.55
CA LEU A 737 -23.47 1.29 28.40
C LEU A 737 -23.21 2.59 27.61
N LEU A 738 -22.53 2.49 26.46
CA LEU A 738 -22.18 3.64 25.64
C LEU A 738 -23.30 4.13 24.71
N VAL A 739 -23.95 3.21 23.98
CA VAL A 739 -24.99 3.54 22.99
C VAL A 739 -26.41 3.20 23.45
N GLY A 740 -26.54 2.53 24.61
CA GLY A 740 -27.81 2.03 25.13
C GLY A 740 -28.15 0.61 24.63
N GLU A 741 -28.91 -0.12 25.45
CA GLU A 741 -29.31 -1.52 25.22
C GLU A 741 -29.96 -1.80 23.86
N LYS A 742 -30.72 -0.84 23.33
CA LYS A 742 -31.39 -1.01 22.03
C LYS A 742 -30.39 -0.91 20.88
N ALA A 743 -29.54 0.10 20.89
CA ALA A 743 -28.58 0.36 19.82
C ALA A 743 -27.38 -0.59 19.86
N ALA A 744 -27.01 -1.13 21.03
CA ALA A 744 -25.90 -2.06 21.15
C ALA A 744 -26.20 -3.49 20.66
N LYS A 745 -27.47 -3.80 20.39
CA LYS A 745 -27.90 -5.12 19.91
C LYS A 745 -27.39 -5.37 18.50
N VAL A 746 -26.76 -6.53 18.32
CA VAL A 746 -26.34 -7.03 17.02
C VAL A 746 -27.55 -7.36 16.12
N THR A 747 -27.53 -6.83 14.90
CA THR A 747 -28.60 -6.94 13.91
C THR A 747 -28.54 -8.30 13.22
N PRO A 748 -29.63 -9.10 13.24
CA PRO A 748 -29.70 -10.36 12.50
C PRO A 748 -29.84 -10.10 10.99
N ILE A 749 -29.25 -10.99 10.20
CA ILE A 749 -29.40 -11.00 8.73
C ILE A 749 -30.27 -12.20 8.29
N ASP A 750 -30.64 -12.25 7.01
CA ASP A 750 -31.55 -13.26 6.43
C ASP A 750 -30.95 -14.67 6.28
N PHE A 751 -29.95 -15.02 7.09
CA PHE A 751 -29.23 -16.29 7.03
C PHE A 751 -28.89 -16.81 8.41
N ALA A 752 -28.92 -18.13 8.55
CA ALA A 752 -28.47 -18.84 9.74
C ALA A 752 -27.65 -20.06 9.35
N THR A 753 -26.98 -20.65 10.34
CA THR A 753 -26.23 -21.90 10.17
C THR A 753 -26.28 -22.74 11.44
N THR A 754 -25.94 -24.02 11.31
CA THR A 754 -25.63 -24.89 12.45
C THR A 754 -24.21 -25.41 12.27
N ILE A 755 -23.34 -25.07 13.21
CA ILE A 755 -21.93 -25.48 13.16
C ILE A 755 -21.79 -26.79 13.94
N CYS A 756 -21.28 -27.80 13.25
CA CYS A 756 -21.07 -29.15 13.77
C CYS A 756 -19.58 -29.51 13.73
N PHE A 757 -19.15 -30.34 14.69
CA PHE A 757 -17.81 -30.91 14.73
C PHE A 757 -17.92 -32.42 14.85
N THR A 758 -17.19 -33.14 14.02
CA THR A 758 -17.21 -34.61 13.99
C THR A 758 -15.81 -35.19 13.93
N GLN A 759 -15.67 -36.37 14.51
CA GLN A 759 -14.56 -37.29 14.25
C GLN A 759 -15.10 -38.47 13.43
N HIS A 760 -14.26 -39.08 12.61
CA HIS A 760 -14.68 -40.16 11.71
C HIS A 760 -13.69 -41.32 11.74
N THR A 761 -14.06 -42.44 11.11
CA THR A 761 -13.11 -43.56 10.90
C THR A 761 -11.90 -43.07 10.11
N ARG A 762 -10.77 -43.78 10.23
CA ARG A 762 -9.54 -43.47 9.50
C ARG A 762 -9.78 -43.30 7.99
N GLU A 763 -10.57 -44.19 7.39
CA GLU A 763 -10.90 -44.16 5.96
C GLU A 763 -11.66 -42.88 5.59
N HIS A 764 -12.69 -42.53 6.36
CA HIS A 764 -13.48 -41.32 6.14
C HIS A 764 -12.64 -40.04 6.35
N ALA A 765 -11.81 -40.00 7.39
CA ALA A 765 -10.94 -38.85 7.66
C ALA A 765 -9.92 -38.61 6.53
N LEU A 766 -9.35 -39.69 5.98
CA LEU A 766 -8.46 -39.62 4.82
C LEU A 766 -9.21 -39.19 3.55
N PHE A 767 -10.44 -39.68 3.33
CA PHE A 767 -11.29 -39.25 2.22
C PHE A 767 -11.55 -37.73 2.24
N LEU A 768 -11.89 -37.17 3.41
CA LEU A 768 -12.16 -35.74 3.56
C LEU A 768 -10.96 -34.83 3.25
N ARG A 769 -9.74 -35.37 3.24
CA ARG A 769 -8.50 -34.65 2.90
C ARG A 769 -7.89 -35.08 1.57
N ALA A 770 -8.43 -36.10 0.91
CA ALA A 770 -7.91 -36.61 -0.35
C ALA A 770 -8.20 -35.63 -1.49
N HIS A 771 -7.25 -35.46 -2.41
CA HIS A 771 -7.45 -34.66 -3.61
C HIS A 771 -8.68 -35.19 -4.39
N PRO A 772 -9.61 -34.33 -4.83
CA PRO A 772 -9.51 -32.88 -5.06
C PRO A 772 -9.88 -31.98 -3.88
N HIS A 773 -10.15 -32.52 -2.69
CA HIS A 773 -10.51 -31.71 -1.53
C HIS A 773 -9.29 -30.96 -0.97
N HIS A 774 -9.49 -29.71 -0.58
CA HIS A 774 -8.42 -28.92 -0.01
C HIS A 774 -8.12 -29.40 1.43
N PRO A 775 -6.84 -29.61 1.79
CA PRO A 775 -6.46 -30.35 3.00
C PRO A 775 -6.84 -29.68 4.32
N LEU A 776 -7.17 -28.38 4.30
CA LEU A 776 -7.52 -27.62 5.50
C LEU A 776 -8.98 -27.17 5.53
N TYR A 777 -9.58 -26.81 4.38
CA TYR A 777 -10.95 -26.29 4.30
C TYR A 777 -11.41 -26.03 2.87
N GLN A 778 -12.72 -26.07 2.62
CA GLN A 778 -13.35 -25.80 1.33
C GLN A 778 -14.78 -25.24 1.49
N VAL A 779 -15.27 -24.57 0.45
CA VAL A 779 -16.59 -23.92 0.42
C VAL A 779 -17.39 -24.34 -0.81
N GLY A 780 -18.69 -24.54 -0.61
CA GLY A 780 -19.62 -25.03 -1.62
C GLY A 780 -20.91 -24.21 -1.70
N PRO A 781 -20.98 -23.12 -2.48
CA PRO A 781 -22.26 -22.50 -2.80
C PRO A 781 -23.14 -23.46 -3.64
N HIS A 782 -24.46 -23.39 -3.43
CA HIS A 782 -25.45 -24.26 -4.06
C HIS A 782 -26.51 -23.45 -4.83
N PRO A 783 -27.00 -23.92 -6.01
CA PRO A 783 -28.00 -23.23 -6.80
C PRO A 783 -29.30 -22.87 -6.08
N GLU A 784 -29.75 -23.73 -5.16
CA GLU A 784 -30.93 -23.51 -4.30
C GLU A 784 -30.74 -22.45 -3.19
N GLY A 785 -29.60 -21.75 -3.17
CA GLY A 785 -29.34 -20.68 -2.21
C GLY A 785 -28.88 -21.16 -0.83
N TYR A 786 -28.12 -22.26 -0.81
CA TYR A 786 -27.41 -22.77 0.37
C TYR A 786 -25.90 -22.61 0.18
N CYS A 787 -25.13 -22.63 1.27
CA CYS A 787 -23.68 -22.67 1.19
C CYS A 787 -23.11 -23.63 2.23
N ALA A 788 -22.38 -24.65 1.77
CA ALA A 788 -21.70 -25.61 2.62
C ALA A 788 -20.26 -25.19 2.90
N TRP A 789 -19.78 -25.51 4.10
CA TRP A 789 -18.40 -25.31 4.52
C TRP A 789 -17.89 -26.57 5.20
N LEU A 790 -16.66 -26.95 4.90
CA LEU A 790 -15.93 -28.03 5.56
C LEU A 790 -14.53 -27.52 5.91
N THR A 791 -14.07 -27.74 7.14
CA THR A 791 -12.75 -27.33 7.63
C THR A 791 -12.19 -28.38 8.57
N LEU A 792 -10.90 -28.61 8.49
CA LEU A 792 -10.16 -29.27 9.56
C LEU A 792 -10.17 -28.35 10.79
N HIS A 793 -10.45 -28.93 11.96
CA HIS A 793 -10.44 -28.23 13.25
C HIS A 793 -9.24 -28.65 14.10
N ASP A 794 -8.92 -29.94 14.11
CA ASP A 794 -7.72 -30.48 14.74
C ASP A 794 -7.19 -31.67 13.93
N GLY A 795 -5.95 -31.57 13.45
CA GLY A 795 -5.27 -32.60 12.67
C GLY A 795 -3.82 -32.83 13.12
N ASP A 796 -3.50 -32.52 14.37
CA ASP A 796 -2.13 -32.59 14.90
C ASP A 796 -1.54 -34.01 14.92
N ASP A 797 -2.38 -35.01 15.17
CA ASP A 797 -1.99 -36.42 15.27
C ASP A 797 -1.96 -37.07 13.88
N ILE A 798 -0.84 -36.91 13.17
CA ILE A 798 -0.72 -37.36 11.77
C ILE A 798 -0.83 -38.88 11.61
N ASP A 799 -0.46 -39.63 12.65
CA ASP A 799 -0.42 -41.10 12.63
C ASP A 799 -1.80 -41.73 12.89
N HIS A 800 -2.72 -40.98 13.53
CA HIS A 800 -4.07 -41.41 13.84
C HIS A 800 -5.14 -40.47 13.25
N PRO A 801 -5.42 -40.56 11.92
CA PRO A 801 -6.46 -39.76 11.27
C PRO A 801 -7.86 -39.86 11.89
N GLU A 802 -8.17 -40.96 12.56
CA GLU A 802 -9.41 -41.15 13.32
C GLU A 802 -9.58 -40.17 14.49
N ASN A 803 -8.49 -39.58 14.99
CA ASN A 803 -8.51 -38.57 16.03
C ASN A 803 -8.78 -37.16 15.49
N TRP A 804 -8.71 -36.98 14.16
CA TRP A 804 -8.91 -35.66 13.54
C TRP A 804 -10.35 -35.20 13.69
N THR A 805 -10.51 -33.92 14.01
CA THR A 805 -11.82 -33.28 14.15
C THR A 805 -12.09 -32.36 12.96
N PHE A 806 -13.26 -32.48 12.35
CA PHE A 806 -13.71 -31.69 11.21
C PHE A 806 -14.89 -30.79 11.60
N GLY A 807 -14.74 -29.49 11.40
CA GLY A 807 -15.82 -28.51 11.49
C GLY A 807 -16.57 -28.41 10.16
N HIS A 808 -17.89 -28.47 10.18
CA HIS A 808 -18.69 -28.38 8.97
C HIS A 808 -20.07 -27.78 9.27
N TYR A 809 -20.62 -27.09 8.27
CA TYR A 809 -21.93 -26.47 8.36
C TYR A 809 -22.52 -26.20 6.97
N ILE A 810 -23.84 -26.13 6.89
CA ILE A 810 -24.56 -25.55 5.75
C ILE A 810 -25.31 -24.33 6.26
N SER A 811 -25.00 -23.16 5.70
CA SER A 811 -25.79 -21.96 5.92
C SER A 811 -27.00 -21.92 4.98
N PHE A 812 -28.12 -21.44 5.51
CA PHE A 812 -29.42 -21.46 4.86
C PHE A 812 -30.18 -20.15 5.06
N PRO A 813 -31.07 -19.78 4.12
CA PRO A 813 -31.93 -18.62 4.24
C PRO A 813 -32.86 -18.75 5.45
N GLU A 814 -32.96 -17.70 6.24
CA GLU A 814 -33.89 -17.62 7.36
C GLU A 814 -34.22 -16.15 7.66
N PRO A 815 -35.49 -15.73 7.67
CA PRO A 815 -35.88 -14.33 7.84
C PRO A 815 -35.24 -13.66 9.07
N ARG A 816 -34.83 -12.39 8.96
CA ARG A 816 -34.16 -11.63 10.05
C ARG A 816 -34.83 -11.77 11.42
N ASP A 817 -36.15 -11.64 11.45
CA ASP A 817 -36.95 -11.65 12.68
C ASP A 817 -37.25 -13.05 13.21
N HIS A 818 -36.87 -14.09 12.46
CA HIS A 818 -37.01 -15.47 12.87
C HIS A 818 -35.73 -15.97 13.54
N VAL A 819 -35.90 -16.58 14.72
CA VAL A 819 -34.85 -17.33 15.40
C VAL A 819 -35.37 -18.73 15.65
N ASN A 820 -34.72 -19.72 15.03
CA ASN A 820 -35.13 -21.10 15.19
C ASN A 820 -34.95 -21.59 16.64
N LYS A 821 -35.92 -22.39 17.12
CA LYS A 821 -35.91 -22.98 18.46
C LYS A 821 -35.81 -24.52 18.44
N ARG A 822 -35.39 -25.10 17.31
CA ARG A 822 -35.09 -26.53 17.19
C ARG A 822 -34.10 -26.95 18.28
N THR A 823 -34.30 -28.15 18.80
CA THR A 823 -33.29 -28.86 19.60
C THR A 823 -32.03 -29.13 18.77
N MET A 824 -30.89 -29.40 19.41
CA MET A 824 -29.66 -29.69 18.66
C MET A 824 -29.83 -30.89 17.72
N ARG A 825 -30.52 -31.94 18.17
CA ARG A 825 -30.85 -33.12 17.38
C ARG A 825 -31.69 -32.78 16.14
N GLU A 826 -32.65 -31.87 16.25
CA GLU A 826 -33.44 -31.38 15.11
C GLU A 826 -32.61 -30.49 14.17
N HIS A 827 -31.68 -29.69 14.71
CA HIS A 827 -30.74 -28.92 13.90
C HIS A 827 -29.80 -29.84 13.11
N VAL A 828 -29.28 -30.89 13.73
CA VAL A 828 -28.50 -31.96 13.08
C VAL A 828 -29.32 -32.64 12.00
N ALA A 829 -30.57 -33.03 12.28
CA ALA A 829 -31.45 -33.62 11.28
C ALA A 829 -31.71 -32.68 10.09
N HIS A 830 -31.88 -31.38 10.34
CA HIS A 830 -32.03 -30.36 9.29
C HIS A 830 -30.76 -30.22 8.44
N GLN A 831 -29.58 -30.18 9.05
CA GLN A 831 -28.30 -30.17 8.32
C GLN A 831 -28.13 -31.42 7.45
N LYS A 832 -28.45 -32.61 7.98
CA LYS A 832 -28.46 -33.87 7.23
C LYS A 832 -29.41 -33.83 6.02
N GLU A 833 -30.59 -33.25 6.19
CA GLU A 833 -31.55 -33.07 5.10
C GLU A 833 -31.03 -32.11 4.02
N LEU A 834 -30.46 -30.96 4.40
CA LEU A 834 -29.83 -30.03 3.46
C LEU A 834 -28.68 -30.69 2.70
N ALA A 835 -27.84 -31.46 3.39
CA ALA A 835 -26.67 -32.13 2.82
C ALA A 835 -27.02 -33.13 1.71
N ARG A 836 -28.25 -33.67 1.66
CA ARG A 836 -28.69 -34.57 0.56
C ARG A 836 -28.67 -33.90 -0.81
N ARG A 837 -28.77 -32.57 -0.85
CA ARG A 837 -28.70 -31.75 -2.08
C ARG A 837 -27.27 -31.52 -2.55
N PHE A 838 -26.30 -31.69 -1.67
CA PHE A 838 -24.90 -31.52 -2.00
C PHE A 838 -24.28 -32.81 -2.54
N VAL A 839 -23.20 -32.67 -3.30
CA VAL A 839 -22.29 -33.78 -3.61
C VAL A 839 -21.31 -34.04 -2.47
N ASP A 840 -20.52 -35.10 -2.63
CA ASP A 840 -19.41 -35.38 -1.74
C ASP A 840 -18.33 -34.28 -1.82
N PRO A 841 -17.71 -33.95 -0.67
CA PRO A 841 -17.75 -34.70 0.58
C PRO A 841 -18.83 -34.22 1.56
N TRP A 842 -19.60 -33.17 1.22
CA TRP A 842 -20.60 -32.62 2.14
C TRP A 842 -21.73 -33.61 2.40
N ARG A 843 -22.26 -34.29 1.38
CA ARG A 843 -23.26 -35.34 1.60
C ARG A 843 -22.77 -36.38 2.60
N SER A 844 -21.59 -36.94 2.36
CA SER A 844 -21.00 -37.99 3.19
C SER A 844 -20.69 -37.54 4.63
N VAL A 845 -20.04 -36.39 4.82
CA VAL A 845 -19.63 -35.93 6.17
C VAL A 845 -20.86 -35.74 7.08
N PHE A 846 -21.95 -35.21 6.53
CA PHE A 846 -23.20 -35.07 7.25
C PHE A 846 -23.90 -36.41 7.46
N ASP A 847 -23.89 -37.34 6.49
CA ASP A 847 -24.52 -38.66 6.65
C ASP A 847 -23.89 -39.47 7.81
N TRP A 848 -22.55 -39.45 7.88
CA TRP A 848 -21.75 -40.11 8.92
C TRP A 848 -21.91 -39.50 10.32
N MET A 849 -22.43 -38.27 10.41
CA MET A 849 -22.62 -37.57 11.68
C MET A 849 -23.68 -38.27 12.55
N SER A 850 -23.42 -38.46 13.85
CA SER A 850 -24.42 -38.98 14.78
C SER A 850 -25.66 -38.07 14.84
N PRO A 851 -26.89 -38.60 14.95
CA PRO A 851 -28.07 -37.77 15.24
C PRO A 851 -27.94 -36.94 16.53
N ASP A 852 -27.14 -37.42 17.47
CA ASP A 852 -26.89 -36.78 18.76
C ASP A 852 -25.56 -36.00 18.78
N ASN A 853 -25.04 -35.62 17.59
CA ASN A 853 -23.81 -34.83 17.48
C ASN A 853 -23.97 -33.44 18.13
N ASP A 854 -22.94 -33.01 18.85
CA ASP A 854 -22.90 -31.68 19.42
C ASP A 854 -22.66 -30.60 18.36
N GLY A 855 -23.13 -29.40 18.65
CA GLY A 855 -22.99 -28.26 17.76
C GLY A 855 -23.68 -27.03 18.33
N TRP A 856 -23.77 -25.99 17.53
CA TRP A 856 -24.61 -24.85 17.87
C TRP A 856 -25.24 -24.22 16.65
N TYR A 857 -26.48 -23.79 16.83
CA TYR A 857 -27.15 -22.91 15.91
C TYR A 857 -26.62 -21.48 16.06
N SER A 858 -26.39 -20.82 14.94
CA SER A 858 -25.94 -19.44 14.86
C SER A 858 -26.80 -18.68 13.86
N LYS A 859 -27.64 -17.76 14.37
CA LYS A 859 -28.24 -16.71 13.55
C LYS A 859 -27.14 -15.73 13.19
N LEU A 860 -26.89 -15.53 11.91
CA LEU A 860 -25.84 -14.61 11.48
C LEU A 860 -26.25 -13.18 11.82
N ARG A 861 -25.31 -12.42 12.37
CA ARG A 861 -25.54 -11.11 12.93
C ARG A 861 -24.36 -10.21 12.64
N ASN A 862 -24.59 -8.90 12.63
CA ASN A 862 -23.55 -7.90 12.55
C ASN A 862 -23.87 -6.66 13.41
N TRP A 863 -22.92 -5.73 13.51
CA TRP A 863 -23.15 -4.40 14.06
C TRP A 863 -22.16 -3.43 13.43
N ASP A 864 -22.69 -2.41 12.75
CA ASP A 864 -21.92 -1.47 11.93
C ASP A 864 -21.62 -0.19 12.72
N PRO A 865 -20.39 0.04 13.18
CA PRO A 865 -20.05 1.21 14.01
C PRO A 865 -20.21 2.57 13.28
N SER A 866 -20.34 2.56 11.95
CA SER A 866 -20.47 3.79 11.16
C SER A 866 -21.89 4.34 11.08
N LEU A 867 -22.90 3.57 11.52
CA LEU A 867 -24.28 4.04 11.55
C LEU A 867 -24.48 5.16 12.60
N PRO A 868 -25.29 6.19 12.31
CA PRO A 868 -25.51 7.31 13.24
C PRO A 868 -25.96 6.89 14.64
N GLU A 869 -26.87 5.92 14.74
CA GLU A 869 -27.40 5.36 15.98
C GLU A 869 -26.38 4.52 16.77
N HIS A 870 -25.27 4.15 16.13
CA HIS A 870 -24.20 3.35 16.72
C HIS A 870 -23.01 4.21 17.18
N ARG A 871 -23.05 5.53 16.98
CA ARG A 871 -22.00 6.44 17.46
C ARG A 871 -22.10 6.62 18.97
N TRP A 872 -20.96 6.57 19.65
CA TRP A 872 -20.86 6.81 21.09
C TRP A 872 -20.01 8.04 21.41
N ASP A 873 -20.18 8.56 22.63
CA ASP A 873 -19.27 9.51 23.26
C ASP A 873 -18.19 8.74 24.01
N ASN A 874 -16.94 8.85 23.56
CA ASN A 874 -15.77 8.21 24.18
C ASN A 874 -15.32 8.87 25.49
N ARG A 875 -16.07 9.88 25.97
CA ARG A 875 -15.87 10.59 27.24
C ARG A 875 -14.46 11.17 27.33
N GLN A 876 -14.06 11.95 26.33
CA GLN A 876 -12.72 12.55 26.22
C GLN A 876 -11.61 11.48 26.24
N GLY A 877 -11.83 10.41 25.48
CA GLY A 877 -10.91 9.28 25.34
C GLY A 877 -10.75 8.43 26.61
N ARG A 878 -11.73 8.42 27.52
CA ARG A 878 -11.71 7.55 28.72
C ARG A 878 -12.26 6.15 28.47
N VAL A 879 -13.03 5.97 27.40
CA VAL A 879 -13.67 4.69 27.09
C VAL A 879 -13.74 4.49 25.57
N THR A 880 -13.40 3.30 25.09
CA THR A 880 -13.50 2.94 23.67
C THR A 880 -13.73 1.44 23.46
N LEU A 881 -13.96 1.02 22.21
CA LEU A 881 -14.30 -0.35 21.80
C LEU A 881 -13.29 -0.86 20.77
N ALA A 882 -12.99 -2.17 20.78
CA ALA A 882 -12.12 -2.81 19.80
C ALA A 882 -12.56 -4.25 19.47
N GLY A 883 -12.29 -4.70 18.24
CA GLY A 883 -12.63 -6.05 17.75
C GLY A 883 -14.15 -6.28 17.68
N ASP A 884 -14.60 -7.48 18.02
CA ASP A 884 -16.03 -7.82 18.00
C ASP A 884 -16.88 -7.03 19.01
N ALA A 885 -16.26 -6.33 19.96
CA ALA A 885 -16.98 -5.36 20.79
C ALA A 885 -17.37 -4.11 19.98
N ALA A 886 -16.63 -3.76 18.94
CA ALA A 886 -16.84 -2.59 18.09
C ALA A 886 -17.47 -2.91 16.73
N HIS A 887 -17.23 -4.07 16.13
CA HIS A 887 -17.70 -4.38 14.76
C HIS A 887 -17.91 -5.89 14.49
N PRO A 888 -18.73 -6.58 15.30
CA PRO A 888 -19.04 -7.98 15.02
C PRO A 888 -19.64 -8.12 13.61
N MET A 889 -19.15 -9.08 12.85
CA MET A 889 -19.48 -9.27 11.44
C MET A 889 -19.67 -10.75 11.09
N THR A 890 -20.21 -11.03 9.90
CA THR A 890 -20.38 -12.40 9.43
C THR A 890 -19.04 -13.02 8.99
N PHE A 891 -18.91 -14.34 9.14
CA PHE A 891 -17.61 -15.02 9.03
C PHE A 891 -17.26 -15.52 7.63
N GLN A 892 -18.16 -15.45 6.62
CA GLN A 892 -17.90 -16.01 5.28
C GLN A 892 -16.68 -15.41 4.57
N ARG A 893 -16.28 -14.17 4.90
CA ARG A 893 -15.07 -13.52 4.35
C ARG A 893 -13.80 -13.68 5.19
N GLY A 894 -13.90 -14.21 6.41
CA GLY A 894 -12.74 -14.33 7.32
C GLY A 894 -12.11 -13.02 7.81
N GLN A 895 -12.83 -11.89 7.75
CA GLN A 895 -12.26 -10.57 8.06
C GLN A 895 -12.24 -10.20 9.56
N GLY A 896 -13.04 -10.87 10.40
CA GLY A 896 -13.18 -10.53 11.82
C GLY A 896 -11.87 -10.53 12.60
N LEU A 897 -11.15 -11.66 12.61
CA LEU A 897 -9.87 -11.76 13.34
C LEU A 897 -8.82 -10.76 12.87
N ASN A 898 -8.78 -10.48 11.56
CA ASN A 898 -7.80 -9.57 10.98
C ASN A 898 -8.07 -8.12 11.39
N ASN A 899 -9.33 -7.69 11.34
CA ASN A 899 -9.73 -6.39 11.87
C ASN A 899 -9.51 -6.29 13.38
N ALA A 900 -9.76 -7.36 14.14
CA ALA A 900 -9.45 -7.41 15.56
C ALA A 900 -7.94 -7.19 15.86
N MET A 901 -7.03 -7.82 15.11
CA MET A 901 -5.58 -7.60 15.30
C MET A 901 -5.18 -6.17 14.91
N LYS A 902 -5.78 -5.62 13.85
CA LYS A 902 -5.55 -4.23 13.45
C LYS A 902 -6.04 -3.24 14.49
N ASP A 903 -7.19 -3.48 15.11
CA ASP A 903 -7.70 -2.64 16.18
C ASP A 903 -6.78 -2.65 17.40
N ALA A 904 -6.36 -3.84 17.85
CA ALA A 904 -5.42 -3.96 18.97
C ALA A 904 -4.13 -3.19 18.68
N TYR A 905 -3.62 -3.28 17.44
CA TYR A 905 -2.44 -2.54 17.00
C TYR A 905 -2.66 -1.03 17.01
N THR A 906 -3.70 -0.53 16.33
CA THR A 906 -3.95 0.90 16.22
C THR A 906 -4.29 1.51 17.58
N ALA A 907 -5.04 0.81 18.43
CA ALA A 907 -5.32 1.22 19.81
C ALA A 907 -4.03 1.27 20.64
N CYS A 908 -3.15 0.27 20.56
CA CYS A 908 -1.85 0.29 21.23
C CYS A 908 -1.02 1.50 20.79
N LYS A 909 -0.93 1.76 19.49
CA LYS A 909 -0.22 2.95 18.95
C LYS A 909 -0.83 4.27 19.40
N ALA A 910 -2.15 4.35 19.48
CA ALA A 910 -2.84 5.54 19.98
C ALA A 910 -2.49 5.78 21.45
N ILE A 911 -2.50 4.74 22.28
CA ILE A 911 -2.13 4.83 23.70
C ILE A 911 -0.66 5.23 23.83
N GLU A 912 0.26 4.55 23.16
CA GLU A 912 1.69 4.89 23.12
C GLU A 912 1.94 6.37 22.77
N SER A 913 1.12 6.96 21.89
CA SER A 913 1.34 8.32 21.39
C SER A 913 1.13 9.41 22.44
N PHE A 914 0.29 9.17 23.45
CA PHE A 914 0.09 10.10 24.57
C PHE A 914 0.65 9.56 25.89
N TRP A 915 1.01 8.28 25.98
CA TRP A 915 1.43 7.65 27.24
C TRP A 915 2.86 8.06 27.63
N ASN A 916 3.00 9.26 28.18
CA ASN A 916 4.26 9.81 28.69
C ASN A 916 4.49 9.38 30.15
N GLN A 917 4.76 8.09 30.37
CA GLN A 917 4.93 7.49 31.72
C GLN A 917 3.73 7.76 32.67
N GLY A 918 2.55 8.01 32.10
CA GLY A 918 1.34 8.35 32.82
C GLY A 918 1.11 9.85 33.06
N ASP A 919 2.02 10.72 32.62
CA ASP A 919 1.89 12.18 32.69
C ASP A 919 1.44 12.75 31.32
N PHE A 920 0.12 12.76 31.09
CA PHE A 920 -0.49 13.20 29.85
C PHE A 920 -1.73 14.06 30.10
N THR A 921 -2.05 14.92 29.12
CA THR A 921 -3.23 15.79 29.18
C THR A 921 -4.51 15.09 28.71
N ILE A 922 -5.66 15.61 29.14
CA ILE A 922 -6.97 15.11 28.69
C ILE A 922 -7.11 15.29 27.18
N GLU A 923 -6.60 16.40 26.63
CA GLU A 923 -6.62 16.72 25.21
C GLU A 923 -5.80 15.74 24.39
N GLU A 924 -4.60 15.36 24.84
CA GLU A 924 -3.74 14.38 24.16
C GLU A 924 -4.41 13.00 24.11
N ARG A 925 -4.91 12.51 25.24
CA ARG A 925 -5.66 11.23 25.29
C ARG A 925 -6.90 11.29 24.39
N SER A 926 -7.70 12.35 24.54
CA SER A 926 -8.94 12.52 23.78
C SER A 926 -8.66 12.54 22.28
N ALA A 927 -7.65 13.28 21.83
CA ALA A 927 -7.28 13.37 20.42
C ALA A 927 -6.78 12.03 19.86
N ALA A 928 -5.95 11.32 20.63
CA ALA A 928 -5.41 10.03 20.20
C ALA A 928 -6.49 8.95 20.09
N ILE A 929 -7.37 8.85 21.08
CA ILE A 929 -8.48 7.87 21.06
C ILE A 929 -9.52 8.24 19.99
N GLN A 930 -9.82 9.52 19.81
CA GLN A 930 -10.70 9.98 18.73
C GLN A 930 -10.14 9.60 17.35
N ALA A 931 -8.84 9.79 17.11
CA ALA A 931 -8.20 9.40 15.85
C ALA A 931 -8.23 7.88 15.61
N TYR A 932 -8.05 7.09 16.67
CA TYR A 932 -8.24 5.64 16.61
C TYR A 932 -9.66 5.26 16.20
N GLU A 933 -10.66 5.84 16.87
CA GLU A 933 -12.07 5.55 16.59
C GLU A 933 -12.48 5.96 15.17
N GLU A 934 -12.01 7.11 14.68
CA GLU A 934 -12.29 7.56 13.31
C GLU A 934 -11.74 6.59 12.25
N GLU A 935 -10.52 6.10 12.42
CA GLU A 935 -9.93 5.06 11.56
C GLU A 935 -10.71 3.76 11.64
N MET A 936 -10.97 3.29 12.87
CA MET A 936 -11.62 2.02 13.12
C MET A 936 -13.05 2.02 12.58
N VAL A 937 -13.84 3.07 12.84
CA VAL A 937 -15.23 3.21 12.38
C VAL A 937 -15.28 3.24 10.85
N MET A 938 -14.39 4.01 10.20
CA MET A 938 -14.35 4.12 8.74
C MET A 938 -14.05 2.76 8.09
N ARG A 939 -12.97 2.10 8.53
CA ARG A 939 -12.56 0.79 8.00
C ARG A 939 -13.60 -0.29 8.27
N THR A 940 -14.04 -0.41 9.52
CA THR A 940 -14.82 -1.59 9.94
C THR A 940 -16.29 -1.47 9.59
N GLY A 941 -16.85 -0.25 9.48
CA GLY A 941 -18.20 -0.07 8.98
C GLY A 941 -18.36 -0.57 7.54
N GLU A 942 -17.38 -0.30 6.67
CA GLU A 942 -17.34 -0.86 5.32
C GLU A 942 -17.22 -2.39 5.34
N GLU A 943 -16.29 -2.94 6.14
CA GLU A 943 -16.06 -4.38 6.23
C GLU A 943 -17.28 -5.16 6.76
N VAL A 944 -18.04 -4.59 7.70
CA VAL A 944 -19.29 -5.15 8.20
C VAL A 944 -20.32 -5.28 7.08
N ARG A 945 -20.54 -4.20 6.32
CA ARG A 945 -21.50 -4.18 5.20
C ARG A 945 -21.08 -5.14 4.08
N LEU A 946 -19.80 -5.13 3.71
CA LEU A 946 -19.27 -6.04 2.67
C LEU A 946 -19.37 -7.52 3.09
N SER A 947 -19.20 -7.82 4.37
CA SER A 947 -19.35 -9.18 4.90
C SER A 947 -20.81 -9.65 4.84
N GLU A 948 -21.77 -8.78 5.20
CA GLU A 948 -23.19 -9.06 5.00
C GLU A 948 -23.53 -9.25 3.52
N GLN A 949 -23.11 -8.34 2.64
CA GLN A 949 -23.35 -8.46 1.21
C GLN A 949 -22.77 -9.74 0.62
N THR A 950 -21.56 -10.14 1.04
CA THR A 950 -20.97 -11.41 0.59
C THR A 950 -21.77 -12.60 1.08
N THR A 951 -22.28 -12.52 2.30
CA THR A 951 -23.17 -13.55 2.85
C THR A 951 -24.46 -13.65 2.03
N VAL A 952 -25.06 -12.53 1.63
CA VAL A 952 -26.24 -12.55 0.76
C VAL A 952 -25.90 -13.14 -0.62
N LYS A 953 -24.79 -12.68 -1.22
CA LYS A 953 -24.38 -13.08 -2.57
C LYS A 953 -24.01 -14.54 -2.68
N ILE A 954 -23.33 -15.13 -1.68
CA ILE A 954 -22.92 -16.55 -1.73
C ILE A 954 -24.13 -17.50 -1.72
N HIS A 955 -25.29 -17.03 -1.25
CA HIS A 955 -26.55 -17.76 -1.30
C HIS A 955 -27.45 -17.33 -2.48
N ASN A 956 -26.95 -16.51 -3.40
CA ASN A 956 -27.66 -16.12 -4.62
C ASN A 956 -26.88 -16.66 -5.83
N TRP A 957 -27.37 -17.76 -6.40
CA TRP A 957 -26.66 -18.47 -7.46
C TRP A 957 -26.31 -17.61 -8.70
N PRO A 958 -27.24 -16.81 -9.26
CA PRO A 958 -26.88 -15.86 -10.32
C PRO A 958 -25.76 -14.91 -9.91
N SER A 959 -25.78 -14.38 -8.69
CA SER A 959 -24.74 -13.48 -8.18
C SER A 959 -23.38 -14.17 -7.99
N VAL A 960 -23.37 -15.45 -7.58
CA VAL A 960 -22.14 -16.26 -7.49
C VAL A 960 -21.54 -16.43 -8.89
N MET A 961 -22.36 -16.86 -9.86
CA MET A 961 -21.91 -17.15 -11.21
C MET A 961 -21.53 -15.89 -12.01
N GLN A 962 -22.23 -14.77 -11.77
CA GLN A 962 -21.92 -13.45 -12.35
C GLN A 962 -20.85 -12.71 -11.56
N SER A 963 -20.33 -13.29 -10.47
CA SER A 963 -19.27 -12.62 -9.74
C SER A 963 -18.05 -12.48 -10.65
N PRO A 964 -17.32 -11.35 -10.61
CA PRO A 964 -16.14 -11.15 -11.43
C PRO A 964 -15.09 -12.27 -11.27
N LEU A 965 -15.09 -12.93 -10.11
CA LEU A 965 -14.23 -14.06 -9.79
C LEU A 965 -14.55 -15.33 -10.61
N VAL A 966 -15.83 -15.54 -10.96
CA VAL A 966 -16.32 -16.71 -11.68
C VAL A 966 -16.40 -16.44 -13.19
N GLU A 967 -16.87 -15.26 -13.61
CA GLU A 967 -16.97 -14.92 -15.04
C GLU A 967 -15.61 -14.72 -15.71
N SER A 968 -14.66 -14.11 -14.99
CA SER A 968 -13.37 -13.72 -15.55
C SER A 968 -12.20 -14.58 -15.08
N GLY A 969 -12.38 -15.39 -14.03
CA GLY A 969 -11.26 -15.97 -13.28
C GLY A 969 -10.30 -14.90 -12.75
N LEU A 970 -9.21 -15.33 -12.10
CA LEU A 970 -8.06 -14.45 -11.79
C LEU A 970 -7.05 -14.38 -12.94
N GLY A 971 -7.30 -15.12 -14.03
CA GLY A 971 -6.46 -15.18 -15.22
C GLY A 971 -7.05 -14.32 -16.32
N VAL A 972 -6.30 -13.32 -16.79
CA VAL A 972 -6.56 -12.70 -18.09
C VAL A 972 -6.56 -13.82 -19.13
N LYS A 973 -7.68 -14.02 -19.85
CA LYS A 973 -7.65 -14.82 -21.09
C LYS A 973 -6.55 -14.23 -21.97
N ALA A 974 -5.48 -14.98 -22.19
CA ALA A 974 -4.51 -14.65 -23.20
C ALA A 974 -5.26 -14.59 -24.54
N MET A 975 -5.33 -13.39 -25.12
CA MET A 975 -5.52 -13.18 -26.56
C MET A 975 -4.17 -12.78 -27.13
#